data_AF-A0A951EH11-F1
#
_entry.id   AF-A0A951EH11-F1
#
_cell.length_a   1.000
_cell.length_b   1.000
_cell.length_c   1.000
_cell.angle_alpha   90.00
_cell.angle_beta   90.00
_cell.angle_gamma   90.00
#
_symmetry.space_group_name_H-M   'P 1'
#
loop_
_entity.id
_entity.type
_entity.pdbx_description
1 polymer ?
#
loop_
_entity_poly.entity_id
_entity_poly.type
_entity_poly.pdbx_seq_one_letter_code
_entity_poly.pdbx_strand_id
1 'polypeptide(L)'
;IQARAYRHLAARESLSILLTPFLFNLLLLLGSDVLMPRLGWQATLKIDLDDVWRAAVGRTLVLIVFGEVLAATLSLVSWGRVSRDLRLHGLIIIGAIHAALTPAIADLPQDIADPLLQAMVAILSGALSQAGLWAIVYVMTGLIIDVLRGNPPTFAASAMRWKSGLVKGAIYGGVFVVLVLAIGTVLRTPALVQWAAHNLVLSAAIAGALVFPLTQTIVGSADETPPFLGRLIDSYRHPRSYLRGVVVGLGAVTALSSDLRHADGLSRFLALFAIGAIAYAGVDLAFDFASIVRGHRTKLQTWRLYALGVLLGGLVAGALGWYFDAAQIAVVADRFWAYADLNYQASGRDVSHFVNYALFNKWGAVDLGNVGGGVRLFYTQSLSGVINWSIAAPLFSINYFLLDALLQRNLGPVKKLLSSEGIDGLVEQAVRVMRWGLWMAPVINSFLRMAPDPSWYNQDGAVRTVAATIADAVMPAGDFRGWSLAIFTGLLAYDWLRVLIWFDHMGLRVATLVNLTFLGGDRADERAARFVGHPARTRFIPDGIRRFATWAPLLIPFYIPRGSEWDTAWNSAEHIRAAGPPIATPVVSLLAAYAVAGFLACLAAIRIAKYWDQRRPAAPPRLAGVPPALAQGPEQFSLSNGLIGLELTPDGCGYTRLYNTARKGNPIDITRRPA
;
A
#
# COMPACT_ATOMS: atom_id res chain seq x y z
N ILE A 1 0.36 32.71 9.23
CA ILE A 1 1.21 31.85 8.35
C ILE A 1 1.26 32.40 6.93
N GLN A 2 0.14 32.84 6.32
CA GLN A 2 0.15 33.59 5.05
C GLN A 2 1.05 34.85 5.07
N ALA A 3 1.17 35.56 6.20
CA ALA A 3 2.11 36.68 6.35
C ALA A 3 3.60 36.30 6.18
N ARG A 4 3.96 35.02 6.26
CA ARG A 4 5.32 34.52 5.97
C ARG A 4 5.49 33.97 4.56
N ALA A 5 4.41 33.59 3.89
CA ALA A 5 4.46 33.13 2.50
C ALA A 5 4.96 34.24 1.53
N TYR A 6 4.83 35.51 1.94
CA TYR A 6 5.29 36.68 1.19
C TYR A 6 6.64 37.25 1.67
N ARG A 7 7.33 36.59 2.61
CA ARG A 7 8.67 37.01 3.06
C ARG A 7 9.71 36.11 2.42
N HIS A 8 10.80 36.70 1.91
CA HIS A 8 11.98 35.94 1.53
C HIS A 8 12.46 35.10 2.73
N LEU A 9 12.71 33.81 2.49
CA LEU A 9 13.28 32.90 3.49
C LEU A 9 14.56 33.51 4.05
N ALA A 10 14.69 33.53 5.38
CA ALA A 10 15.93 33.93 6.00
C ALA A 10 17.05 32.95 5.60
N ALA A 11 18.31 33.40 5.56
CA ALA A 11 19.45 32.55 5.17
C ALA A 11 19.49 31.22 5.93
N ARG A 12 19.14 31.23 7.23
CA ARG A 12 19.02 30.03 8.07
C ARG A 12 17.92 29.06 7.62
N GLU A 13 16.80 29.56 7.12
CA GLU A 13 15.68 28.75 6.62
C GLU A 13 16.06 28.15 5.27
N SER A 14 16.62 28.96 4.35
CA SER A 14 17.14 28.50 3.06
C SER A 14 18.22 27.44 3.21
N LEU A 15 19.19 27.65 4.11
CA LEU A 15 20.25 26.68 4.37
C LEU A 15 19.70 25.36 4.91
N SER A 16 18.71 25.39 5.81
CA SER A 16 18.08 24.17 6.34
C SER A 16 17.38 23.33 5.26
N ILE A 17 16.74 24.00 4.28
CA ILE A 17 16.13 23.33 3.13
C ILE A 17 17.21 22.74 2.22
N LEU A 18 18.27 23.50 1.91
CA LEU A 18 19.38 23.04 1.07
C LEU A 18 20.13 21.84 1.66
N LEU A 19 20.15 21.71 2.99
CA LEU A 19 20.76 20.56 3.69
C LEU A 19 19.87 19.32 3.70
N THR A 20 18.57 19.44 3.40
CA THR A 20 17.61 18.32 3.48
C THR A 20 17.99 17.12 2.61
N PRO A 21 18.46 17.26 1.34
CA PRO A 21 18.92 16.13 0.53
C PRO A 21 20.08 15.35 1.18
N PHE A 22 20.98 16.02 1.90
CA PHE A 22 22.09 15.35 2.60
C PHE A 22 21.61 14.54 3.82
N LEU A 23 20.49 14.92 4.42
CA LEU A 23 19.86 14.13 5.50
C LEU A 23 19.33 12.79 4.99
N PHE A 24 18.90 12.70 3.73
CA PHE A 24 18.48 11.43 3.15
C PHE A 24 19.64 10.45 2.99
N ASN A 25 20.86 10.92 2.78
CA ASN A 25 22.04 10.05 2.75
C ASN A 25 22.26 9.36 4.11
N LEU A 26 21.89 9.99 5.23
CA LEU A 26 21.95 9.37 6.56
C LEU A 26 21.04 8.14 6.65
N LEU A 27 19.86 8.17 6.03
CA LEU A 27 18.95 7.02 6.01
C LEU A 27 19.51 5.87 5.17
N LEU A 28 20.21 6.16 4.07
CA LEU A 28 20.88 5.14 3.26
C LEU A 28 22.02 4.45 4.02
N LEU A 29 22.69 5.15 4.95
CA LEU A 29 23.75 4.58 5.78
C LEU A 29 23.26 3.54 6.79
N LEU A 30 21.96 3.50 7.13
CA LEU A 30 21.41 2.60 8.15
C LEU A 30 21.61 1.10 7.81
N GLY A 31 21.69 0.78 6.52
CA GLY A 31 21.98 -0.57 6.01
C GLY A 31 23.47 -0.91 5.94
N SER A 32 24.38 -0.03 6.38
CA SER A 32 25.81 -0.33 6.34
C SER A 32 26.24 -1.23 7.49
N ASP A 33 26.66 -2.45 7.16
CA ASP A 33 27.18 -3.43 8.12
C ASP A 33 28.57 -3.10 8.66
N VAL A 34 29.25 -2.11 8.09
CA VAL A 34 30.58 -1.65 8.54
C VAL A 34 30.48 -0.34 9.32
N LEU A 35 29.75 0.64 8.78
CA LEU A 35 29.73 1.98 9.37
C LEU A 35 28.87 2.03 10.64
N MET A 36 27.76 1.29 10.70
CA MET A 36 26.89 1.33 11.89
C MET A 36 27.57 0.72 13.12
N PRO A 37 28.18 -0.48 13.07
CA PRO A 37 28.95 -1.00 14.20
C PRO A 37 30.13 -0.10 14.57
N ARG A 38 30.85 0.46 13.59
CA ARG A 38 31.99 1.36 13.86
C ARG A 38 31.55 2.65 14.58
N LEU A 39 30.42 3.23 14.16
CA LEU A 39 29.87 4.40 14.83
C LEU A 39 29.41 4.07 16.25
N GLY A 40 28.72 2.94 16.42
CA GLY A 40 28.32 2.45 17.75
C GLY A 40 29.51 2.21 18.66
N TRP A 41 30.57 1.61 18.12
CA TRP A 41 31.82 1.37 18.83
C TRP A 41 32.45 2.67 19.38
N GLN A 42 32.52 3.69 18.55
CA GLN A 42 33.02 5.00 18.96
C GLN A 42 32.10 5.65 20.02
N ALA A 43 30.79 5.52 19.85
CA ALA A 43 29.79 6.07 20.76
C ALA A 43 29.77 5.38 22.14
N THR A 44 30.08 4.08 22.19
CA THR A 44 30.24 3.32 23.44
C THR A 44 31.64 3.45 24.02
N LEU A 45 32.40 4.48 23.60
CA LEU A 45 33.71 4.87 24.13
C LEU A 45 34.81 3.83 24.09
N LYS A 46 34.66 2.66 23.49
CA LYS A 46 35.63 1.63 23.85
C LYS A 46 35.11 0.29 24.39
N ILE A 47 33.81 0.18 24.65
CA ILE A 47 33.21 -0.99 25.31
C ILE A 47 32.96 -2.17 24.35
N ASP A 48 33.55 -3.31 24.67
CA ASP A 48 33.42 -4.54 23.89
C ASP A 48 31.98 -5.09 23.95
N LEU A 49 31.19 -4.79 22.93
CA LEU A 49 29.83 -5.29 22.71
C LEU A 49 29.79 -6.10 21.42
N ASP A 50 28.82 -7.01 21.29
CA ASP A 50 28.57 -7.69 20.02
C ASP A 50 28.21 -6.68 18.91
N ASP A 51 28.58 -7.02 17.68
CA ASP A 51 28.39 -6.12 16.53
C ASP A 51 26.92 -5.76 16.28
N VAL A 52 25.97 -6.63 16.67
CA VAL A 52 24.52 -6.35 16.63
C VAL A 52 24.17 -5.14 17.50
N TRP A 53 24.67 -5.12 18.74
CA TRP A 53 24.43 -4.03 19.68
C TRP A 53 25.16 -2.77 19.28
N ARG A 54 26.40 -2.88 18.77
CA ARG A 54 27.12 -1.74 18.20
C ARG A 54 26.36 -1.14 17.03
N ALA A 55 25.87 -1.95 16.09
CA ALA A 55 25.04 -1.47 14.98
C ALA A 55 23.76 -0.80 15.47
N ALA A 56 23.10 -1.34 16.50
CA ALA A 56 21.90 -0.72 17.08
C ALA A 56 22.19 0.66 17.68
N VAL A 57 23.32 0.84 18.38
CA VAL A 57 23.74 2.15 18.90
C VAL A 57 24.04 3.11 17.73
N GLY A 58 24.80 2.67 16.73
CA GLY A 58 25.09 3.49 15.54
C GLY A 58 23.84 3.94 14.81
N ARG A 59 22.90 3.02 14.54
CA ARG A 59 21.60 3.32 13.93
C ARG A 59 20.76 4.26 14.78
N THR A 60 20.77 4.09 16.10
CA THR A 60 20.08 5.00 17.03
C THR A 60 20.57 6.42 16.86
N LEU A 61 21.89 6.65 16.85
CA LEU A 61 22.48 7.98 16.68
C LEU A 61 22.10 8.60 15.34
N VAL A 62 22.20 7.84 14.26
CA VAL A 62 21.82 8.31 12.92
C VAL A 62 20.35 8.71 12.87
N LEU A 63 19.45 7.90 13.44
CA LEU A 63 18.01 8.19 13.49
C LEU A 63 17.68 9.39 14.39
N ILE A 64 18.37 9.57 15.53
CA ILE A 64 18.23 10.75 16.39
C ILE A 64 18.64 12.00 15.59
N VAL A 65 19.83 11.99 14.98
CA VAL A 65 20.32 13.13 14.20
C VAL A 65 19.36 13.45 13.06
N PHE A 66 18.91 12.44 12.31
CA PHE A 66 17.95 12.63 11.25
C PHE A 66 16.63 13.25 11.75
N GLY A 67 16.04 12.66 12.80
CA GLY A 67 14.76 13.11 13.34
C GLY A 67 14.83 14.52 13.95
N GLU A 68 15.90 14.83 14.67
CA GLU A 68 16.14 16.15 15.26
C GLU A 68 16.36 17.22 14.20
N VAL A 69 17.20 16.95 13.20
CA VAL A 69 17.43 17.92 12.12
C VAL A 69 16.17 18.13 11.29
N LEU A 70 15.40 17.07 11.02
CA LEU A 70 14.11 17.18 10.34
C LEU A 70 13.13 18.04 11.16
N ALA A 71 12.94 17.73 12.45
CA ALA A 71 12.06 18.48 13.32
C ALA A 71 12.50 19.95 13.48
N ALA A 72 13.80 20.21 13.58
CA ALA A 72 14.37 21.56 13.65
C ALA A 72 14.14 22.33 12.35
N THR A 73 14.41 21.72 11.20
CA THR A 73 14.18 22.30 9.86
C THR A 73 12.71 22.66 9.68
N LEU A 74 11.81 21.71 9.97
CA LEU A 74 10.37 21.91 9.89
C LEU A 74 9.87 23.00 10.86
N SER A 75 10.44 23.08 12.07
CA SER A 75 10.13 24.14 13.04
C SER A 75 10.64 25.51 12.59
N LEU A 76 11.83 25.58 12.00
CA LEU A 76 12.39 26.81 11.44
C LEU A 76 11.54 27.32 10.27
N VAL A 77 11.15 26.45 9.35
CA VAL A 77 10.29 26.84 8.22
C VAL A 77 8.90 27.29 8.71
N SER A 78 8.30 26.57 9.67
CA SER A 78 6.94 26.87 10.16
C SER A 78 6.88 28.10 11.09
N TRP A 79 7.80 28.18 12.05
CA TRP A 79 7.80 29.13 13.17
C TRP A 79 9.02 30.04 13.23
N GLY A 80 10.09 29.78 12.46
CA GLY A 80 11.30 30.61 12.43
C GLY A 80 12.15 30.44 13.69
N ARG A 81 11.89 29.38 14.46
CA ARG A 81 12.64 28.99 15.65
C ARG A 81 12.61 27.48 15.77
N VAL A 82 13.70 26.92 16.31
CA VAL A 82 13.75 25.51 16.69
C VAL A 82 12.87 25.31 17.93
N SER A 83 12.20 24.15 18.01
CA SER A 83 11.46 23.77 19.22
C SER A 83 12.42 23.66 20.41
N ARG A 84 11.95 24.04 21.59
CA ARG A 84 12.67 23.84 22.87
C ARG A 84 11.95 22.86 23.79
N ASP A 85 10.89 22.22 23.31
CA ASP A 85 10.11 21.27 24.12
C ASP A 85 10.89 19.96 24.27
N LEU A 86 11.50 19.78 25.44
CA LEU A 86 12.26 18.56 25.78
C LEU A 86 11.46 17.28 25.59
N ARG A 87 10.12 17.33 25.70
CA ARG A 87 9.26 16.15 25.47
C ARG A 87 9.22 15.74 24.01
N LEU A 88 9.28 16.71 23.09
CA LEU A 88 9.36 16.41 21.65
C LEU A 88 10.67 15.71 21.32
N HIS A 89 11.79 16.25 21.82
CA HIS A 89 13.11 15.66 21.63
C HIS A 89 13.19 14.26 22.25
N GLY A 90 12.71 14.11 23.49
CA GLY A 90 12.62 12.81 24.16
C GLY A 90 11.80 11.78 23.37
N LEU A 91 10.69 12.21 22.74
CA LEU A 91 9.90 11.33 21.88
C LEU A 91 10.66 10.88 20.63
N ILE A 92 11.41 11.78 19.98
CA ILE A 92 12.25 11.45 18.82
C ILE A 92 13.33 10.45 19.23
N ILE A 93 14.00 10.67 20.36
CA ILE A 93 15.02 9.77 20.91
C ILE A 93 14.45 8.38 21.21
N ILE A 94 13.32 8.30 21.94
CA ILE A 94 12.66 7.03 22.24
C ILE A 94 12.23 6.31 20.96
N GLY A 95 11.68 7.04 19.99
CA GLY A 95 11.31 6.50 18.70
C GLY A 95 12.51 5.94 17.92
N ALA A 96 13.63 6.66 17.93
CA ALA A 96 14.87 6.25 17.26
C ALA A 96 15.50 5.01 17.92
N ILE A 97 15.57 4.96 19.25
CA ILE A 97 16.05 3.79 19.99
C ILE A 97 15.19 2.56 19.65
N HIS A 98 13.87 2.69 19.77
CA HIS A 98 12.97 1.57 19.49
C HIS A 98 13.11 1.09 18.04
N ALA A 99 13.12 2.01 17.07
CA ALA A 99 13.33 1.70 15.66
C ALA A 99 14.66 0.97 15.40
N ALA A 100 15.76 1.45 15.99
CA ALA A 100 17.09 0.84 15.82
C ALA A 100 17.20 -0.56 16.42
N LEU A 101 16.43 -0.86 17.48
CA LEU A 101 16.36 -2.16 18.12
C LEU A 101 15.46 -3.16 17.39
N THR A 102 14.55 -2.70 16.53
CA THR A 102 13.56 -3.58 15.90
C THR A 102 14.14 -4.72 15.05
N PRO A 103 15.29 -4.59 14.36
CA PRO A 103 15.99 -5.74 13.77
C PRO A 103 16.30 -6.84 14.78
N ALA A 104 16.97 -6.50 15.88
CA ALA A 104 17.37 -7.45 16.92
C ALA A 104 16.16 -8.05 17.63
N ILE A 105 15.12 -7.24 17.89
CA ILE A 105 13.84 -7.73 18.45
C ILE A 105 13.24 -8.79 17.52
N ALA A 106 13.27 -8.59 16.20
CA ALA A 106 12.72 -9.55 15.25
C ALA A 106 13.51 -10.88 15.17
N ASP A 107 14.78 -10.88 15.59
CA ASP A 107 15.65 -12.05 15.61
C ASP A 107 15.53 -12.90 16.89
N LEU A 108 15.05 -12.32 18.01
CA LEU A 108 14.93 -13.00 19.32
C LEU A 108 14.34 -14.43 19.30
N PRO A 109 13.31 -14.77 18.48
CA PRO A 109 12.77 -16.11 18.48
C PRO A 109 13.77 -17.20 18.05
N GLN A 110 14.83 -16.84 17.32
CA GLN A 110 15.81 -17.79 16.80
C GLN A 110 16.60 -18.46 17.92
N ASP A 111 16.81 -17.75 19.03
CA ASP A 111 17.64 -18.20 20.16
C ASP A 111 16.84 -19.00 21.21
N ILE A 112 15.53 -19.18 21.01
CA ILE A 112 14.66 -19.87 21.97
C ILE A 112 14.45 -21.33 21.56
N ALA A 113 14.89 -22.25 22.41
CA ALA A 113 14.79 -23.69 22.15
C ALA A 113 13.40 -24.29 22.47
N ASP A 114 12.71 -23.81 23.52
CA ASP A 114 11.39 -24.32 23.89
C ASP A 114 10.33 -23.86 22.87
N PRO A 115 9.58 -24.77 22.20
CA PRO A 115 8.67 -24.40 21.11
C PRO A 115 7.52 -23.47 21.52
N LEU A 116 6.98 -23.63 22.72
CA LEU A 116 5.87 -22.80 23.20
C LEU A 116 6.37 -21.39 23.53
N LEU A 117 7.47 -21.30 24.27
CA LEU A 117 8.13 -20.03 24.56
C LEU A 117 8.59 -19.35 23.27
N GLN A 118 9.13 -20.10 22.30
CA GLN A 118 9.55 -19.58 21.00
C GLN A 118 8.38 -18.95 20.26
N ALA A 119 7.21 -19.61 20.24
CA ALA A 119 6.00 -19.06 19.64
C ALA A 119 5.52 -17.78 20.35
N MET A 120 5.54 -17.76 21.69
CA MET A 120 5.17 -16.57 22.47
C MET A 120 6.13 -15.40 22.22
N VAL A 121 7.43 -15.67 22.21
CA VAL A 121 8.49 -14.69 21.90
C VAL A 121 8.35 -14.21 20.46
N ALA A 122 8.02 -15.07 19.50
CA ALA A 122 7.77 -14.68 18.11
C ALA A 122 6.59 -13.73 17.96
N ILE A 123 5.47 -13.97 18.65
CA ILE A 123 4.31 -13.09 18.62
C ILE A 123 4.66 -11.71 19.20
N LEU A 124 5.32 -11.69 20.37
CA LEU A 124 5.75 -10.44 21.01
C LEU A 124 6.78 -9.69 20.15
N SER A 125 7.76 -10.42 19.59
CA SER A 125 8.80 -9.87 18.72
C SER A 125 8.24 -9.31 17.43
N GLY A 126 7.30 -10.01 16.78
CA GLY A 126 6.59 -9.54 15.60
C GLY A 126 5.78 -8.28 15.87
N ALA A 127 5.08 -8.20 17.02
CA ALA A 127 4.36 -7.01 17.43
C ALA A 127 5.31 -5.84 17.72
N LEU A 128 6.34 -6.04 18.55
CA LEU A 128 7.24 -4.96 18.99
C LEU A 128 8.13 -4.44 17.85
N SER A 129 8.68 -5.32 17.01
CA SER A 129 9.50 -4.91 15.87
C SER A 129 8.71 -4.09 14.84
N GLN A 130 7.47 -4.49 14.53
CA GLN A 130 6.60 -3.68 13.67
C GLN A 130 6.16 -2.39 14.37
N ALA A 131 5.90 -2.43 15.67
CA ALA A 131 5.49 -1.24 16.44
C ALA A 131 6.56 -0.14 16.40
N GLY A 132 7.84 -0.48 16.63
CA GLY A 132 8.94 0.47 16.57
C GLY A 132 9.16 1.05 15.17
N LEU A 133 9.14 0.20 14.13
CA LEU A 133 9.25 0.62 12.73
C LEU A 133 8.11 1.57 12.32
N TRP A 134 6.87 1.21 12.60
CA TRP A 134 5.71 2.04 12.26
C TRP A 134 5.71 3.34 13.07
N ALA A 135 6.08 3.31 14.35
CA ALA A 135 6.10 4.49 15.19
C ALA A 135 7.03 5.57 14.63
N ILE A 136 8.27 5.23 14.28
CA ILE A 136 9.22 6.21 13.74
C ILE A 136 8.77 6.74 12.38
N VAL A 137 8.29 5.85 11.50
CA VAL A 137 7.79 6.26 10.18
C VAL A 137 6.64 7.23 10.33
N TYR A 138 5.64 6.94 11.19
CA TYR A 138 4.48 7.81 11.40
C TYR A 138 4.83 9.16 12.01
N VAL A 139 5.81 9.22 12.92
CA VAL A 139 6.29 10.50 13.46
C VAL A 139 6.93 11.33 12.34
N MET A 140 7.95 10.79 11.66
CA MET A 140 8.71 11.55 10.64
C MET A 140 7.81 12.06 9.51
N THR A 141 6.98 11.18 8.98
CA THR A 141 6.01 11.55 7.93
C THR A 141 4.88 12.43 8.43
N GLY A 142 4.47 12.27 9.69
CA GLY A 142 3.43 13.07 10.31
C GLY A 142 3.86 14.51 10.49
N LEU A 143 5.11 14.74 10.91
CA LEU A 143 5.71 16.07 11.00
C LEU A 143 5.67 16.81 9.66
N ILE A 144 6.01 16.12 8.56
CA ILE A 144 5.96 16.69 7.21
C ILE A 144 4.52 17.09 6.85
N ILE A 145 3.56 16.17 7.00
CA ILE A 145 2.14 16.43 6.70
C ILE A 145 1.57 17.57 7.56
N ASP A 146 1.92 17.59 8.85
CA ASP A 146 1.44 18.60 9.77
C ASP A 146 1.95 19.99 9.35
N VAL A 147 3.23 20.11 8.96
CA VAL A 147 3.80 21.39 8.47
C VAL A 147 3.17 21.85 7.16
N LEU A 148 2.91 20.95 6.21
CA LEU A 148 2.20 21.30 4.96
C LEU A 148 0.80 21.85 5.25
N ARG A 149 0.17 21.42 6.34
CA ARG A 149 -1.12 21.94 6.82
C ARG A 149 -0.99 23.20 7.68
N GLY A 150 0.20 23.80 7.75
CA GLY A 150 0.51 24.95 8.58
C GLY A 150 0.65 24.62 10.07
N ASN A 151 0.72 23.35 10.45
CA ASN A 151 0.88 22.93 11.83
C ASN A 151 2.36 22.63 12.15
N PRO A 152 2.95 23.34 13.12
CA PRO A 152 4.34 23.19 13.51
C PRO A 152 4.60 21.86 14.24
N PRO A 153 5.85 21.36 14.27
CA PRO A 153 6.23 20.23 15.11
C PRO A 153 5.95 20.50 16.60
N THR A 154 5.07 19.72 17.21
CA THR A 154 4.78 19.79 18.65
C THR A 154 4.78 18.40 19.27
N PHE A 155 5.03 18.31 20.58
CA PHE A 155 4.95 17.04 21.30
C PHE A 155 3.56 16.40 21.18
N ALA A 156 2.49 17.17 21.36
CA ALA A 156 1.12 16.64 21.33
C ALA A 156 0.78 15.99 19.98
N ALA A 157 1.07 16.65 18.87
CA ALA A 157 0.87 16.09 17.53
C ALA A 157 1.75 14.85 17.32
N SER A 158 3.04 14.96 17.62
CA SER A 158 4.01 13.89 17.41
C SER A 158 3.71 12.65 18.25
N ALA A 159 3.29 12.82 19.51
CA ALA A 159 2.91 11.72 20.40
C ALA A 159 1.67 10.97 19.90
N MET A 160 0.70 11.67 19.31
CA MET A 160 -0.44 11.02 18.66
C MET A 160 -0.02 10.22 17.42
N ARG A 161 0.91 10.74 16.62
CA ARG A 161 1.47 10.04 15.45
C ARG A 161 2.25 8.79 15.89
N TRP A 162 3.12 8.94 16.88
CA TRP A 162 3.89 7.85 17.48
C TRP A 162 2.97 6.75 18.00
N LYS A 163 1.99 7.10 18.85
CA LYS A 163 1.01 6.14 19.38
C LYS A 163 0.22 5.46 18.27
N SER A 164 -0.17 6.20 17.24
CA SER A 164 -0.89 5.62 16.10
C SER A 164 -0.02 4.62 15.32
N GLY A 165 1.24 4.95 15.05
CA GLY A 165 2.17 4.04 14.38
C GLY A 165 2.43 2.80 15.23
N LEU A 166 2.75 3.00 16.51
CA LEU A 166 3.03 1.94 17.48
C LEU A 166 1.89 0.92 17.57
N VAL A 167 0.66 1.39 17.79
CA VAL A 167 -0.52 0.50 17.92
C VAL A 167 -0.82 -0.23 16.61
N LYS A 168 -0.74 0.45 15.46
CA LYS A 168 -1.02 -0.16 14.17
C LYS A 168 0.02 -1.21 13.79
N GLY A 169 1.31 -0.89 13.98
CA GLY A 169 2.41 -1.82 13.76
C GLY A 169 2.31 -3.05 14.68
N ALA A 170 2.04 -2.84 15.98
CA ALA A 170 1.85 -3.93 16.93
C ALA A 170 0.71 -4.88 16.54
N ILE A 171 -0.44 -4.33 16.13
CA ILE A 171 -1.58 -5.14 15.69
C ILE A 171 -1.24 -5.87 14.40
N TYR A 172 -0.64 -5.19 13.42
CA TYR A 172 -0.29 -5.80 12.14
C TYR A 172 0.69 -6.97 12.32
N GLY A 173 1.78 -6.75 13.04
CA GLY A 173 2.78 -7.80 13.29
C GLY A 173 2.28 -8.91 14.20
N GLY A 174 1.62 -8.57 15.30
CA GLY A 174 1.08 -9.57 16.22
C GLY A 174 0.02 -10.46 15.57
N VAL A 175 -0.96 -9.87 14.87
CA VAL A 175 -2.01 -10.64 14.19
C VAL A 175 -1.43 -11.51 13.08
N PHE A 176 -0.49 -11.00 12.28
CA PHE A 176 0.15 -11.78 11.23
C PHE A 176 0.88 -13.01 11.79
N VAL A 177 1.74 -12.81 12.79
CA VAL A 177 2.52 -13.92 13.37
C VAL A 177 1.62 -14.92 14.09
N VAL A 178 0.61 -14.46 14.84
CA VAL A 178 -0.38 -15.36 15.47
C VAL A 178 -1.09 -16.22 14.43
N LEU A 179 -1.52 -15.64 13.31
CA LEU A 179 -2.21 -16.37 12.25
C LEU A 179 -1.31 -17.43 11.62
N VAL A 180 -0.10 -17.05 11.24
CA VAL A 180 0.84 -17.97 10.59
C VAL A 180 1.21 -19.11 11.53
N LEU A 181 1.50 -18.82 12.80
CA LEU A 181 1.84 -19.85 13.78
C LEU A 181 0.65 -20.74 14.15
N ALA A 182 -0.56 -20.18 14.29
CA ALA A 182 -1.75 -20.98 14.56
C ALA A 182 -2.03 -21.97 13.42
N ILE A 183 -2.00 -21.50 12.17
CA ILE A 183 -2.16 -22.37 10.99
C ILE A 183 -1.00 -23.38 10.92
N GLY A 184 0.23 -22.94 11.15
CA GLY A 184 1.42 -23.78 11.07
C GLY A 184 1.38 -24.92 12.11
N THR A 185 0.94 -24.63 13.33
CA THR A 185 0.75 -25.62 14.39
C THR A 185 -0.33 -26.64 14.02
N VAL A 186 -1.47 -26.21 13.46
CA VAL A 186 -2.51 -27.13 12.97
C VAL A 186 -1.96 -28.04 11.88
N LEU A 187 -1.22 -27.49 10.91
CA LEU A 187 -0.66 -28.24 9.78
C LEU A 187 0.51 -29.16 10.19
N ARG A 188 1.26 -28.82 11.23
CA ARG A 188 2.34 -29.66 11.79
C ARG A 188 1.82 -30.77 12.72
N THR A 189 0.52 -30.79 13.05
CA THR A 189 -0.08 -31.80 13.95
C THR A 189 -0.76 -32.90 13.13
N PRO A 190 -0.18 -34.11 12.98
CA PRO A 190 -0.70 -35.15 12.09
C PRO A 190 -2.14 -35.57 12.43
N ALA A 191 -2.49 -35.66 13.71
CA ALA A 191 -3.83 -36.03 14.15
C ALA A 191 -4.91 -35.03 13.67
N LEU A 192 -4.62 -33.72 13.71
CA LEU A 192 -5.54 -32.69 13.24
C LEU A 192 -5.67 -32.70 11.72
N VAL A 193 -4.56 -32.87 11.00
CA VAL A 193 -4.57 -32.98 9.54
C VAL A 193 -5.33 -34.21 9.08
N GLN A 194 -5.09 -35.37 9.71
CA GLN A 194 -5.81 -36.61 9.41
C GLN A 194 -7.30 -36.46 9.72
N TRP A 195 -7.66 -35.92 10.88
CA TRP A 195 -9.07 -35.69 11.22
C TRP A 195 -9.76 -34.77 10.20
N ALA A 196 -9.08 -33.69 9.80
CA ALA A 196 -9.59 -32.76 8.80
C ALA A 196 -9.72 -33.41 7.41
N ALA A 197 -8.80 -34.30 7.03
CA ALA A 197 -8.89 -35.05 5.78
C ALA A 197 -10.08 -36.03 5.77
N HIS A 198 -10.37 -36.70 6.89
CA HIS A 198 -11.52 -37.60 7.03
C HIS A 198 -12.86 -36.84 7.08
N ASN A 199 -12.87 -35.63 7.65
CA ASN A 199 -14.08 -34.83 7.87
C ASN A 199 -14.12 -33.56 7.02
N LEU A 200 -13.59 -33.63 5.79
CA LEU A 200 -13.26 -32.48 4.95
C LEU A 200 -14.35 -31.39 4.88
N VAL A 201 -15.60 -31.80 4.62
CA VAL A 201 -16.75 -30.88 4.51
C VAL A 201 -17.04 -30.16 5.84
N LEU A 202 -17.06 -30.92 6.94
CA LEU A 202 -17.33 -30.38 8.27
C LEU A 202 -16.20 -29.46 8.73
N SER A 203 -14.95 -29.90 8.58
CA SER A 203 -13.76 -29.15 8.95
C SER A 203 -13.69 -27.83 8.19
N ALA A 204 -14.01 -27.82 6.90
CA ALA A 204 -14.01 -26.59 6.11
C ALA A 204 -15.18 -25.66 6.43
N ALA A 205 -16.37 -26.18 6.71
CA ALA A 205 -17.49 -25.38 7.17
C ALA A 205 -17.16 -24.68 8.50
N ILE A 206 -16.60 -25.42 9.47
CA ILE A 206 -16.18 -24.87 10.77
C ILE A 206 -15.05 -23.86 10.59
N ALA A 207 -13.99 -24.22 9.87
CA ALA A 207 -12.86 -23.33 9.63
C ALA A 207 -13.30 -22.05 8.91
N GLY A 208 -14.12 -22.17 7.86
CA GLY A 208 -14.68 -21.04 7.15
C GLY A 208 -15.51 -20.14 8.08
N ALA A 209 -16.39 -20.70 8.90
CA ALA A 209 -17.20 -19.95 9.86
C ALA A 209 -16.33 -19.17 10.87
N LEU A 210 -15.28 -19.79 11.40
CA LEU A 210 -14.40 -19.18 12.40
C LEU A 210 -13.44 -18.14 11.82
N VAL A 211 -12.95 -18.36 10.60
CA VAL A 211 -11.92 -17.51 9.96
C VAL A 211 -12.53 -16.32 9.23
N PHE A 212 -13.73 -16.45 8.64
CA PHE A 212 -14.32 -15.39 7.82
C PHE A 212 -14.49 -14.04 8.53
N PRO A 213 -15.00 -13.95 9.78
CA PRO A 213 -15.10 -12.67 10.49
C PRO A 213 -13.74 -11.98 10.68
N LEU A 214 -12.69 -12.76 10.96
CA LEU A 214 -11.32 -12.28 11.09
C LEU A 214 -10.77 -11.80 9.74
N THR A 215 -10.91 -12.60 8.67
CA THR A 215 -10.51 -12.21 7.32
C THR A 215 -11.21 -10.93 6.86
N GLN A 216 -12.52 -10.82 7.08
CA GLN A 216 -13.28 -9.61 6.75
C GLN A 216 -12.72 -8.38 7.49
N THR A 217 -12.38 -8.52 8.77
CA THR A 217 -11.80 -7.44 9.58
C THR A 217 -10.40 -7.06 9.11
N ILE A 218 -9.55 -8.05 8.80
CA ILE A 218 -8.17 -7.83 8.31
C ILE A 218 -8.19 -7.13 6.96
N VAL A 219 -8.90 -7.69 5.97
CA VAL A 219 -8.95 -7.12 4.61
C VAL A 219 -9.61 -5.74 4.62
N GLY A 220 -10.59 -5.52 5.49
CA GLY A 220 -11.22 -4.21 5.68
C GLY A 220 -10.42 -3.21 6.52
N SER A 221 -9.20 -3.52 6.94
CA SER A 221 -8.37 -2.61 7.74
C SER A 221 -7.55 -1.66 6.88
N ALA A 222 -7.59 -0.38 7.25
CA ALA A 222 -6.79 0.67 6.62
C ALA A 222 -6.48 1.79 7.63
N ASP A 223 -5.65 2.74 7.20
CA ASP A 223 -5.17 3.81 8.06
C ASP A 223 -6.26 4.66 8.72
N GLU A 224 -7.39 4.83 8.02
CA GLU A 224 -8.51 5.68 8.43
C GLU A 224 -9.67 4.88 9.06
N THR A 225 -9.49 3.57 9.24
CA THR A 225 -10.55 2.71 9.76
C THR A 225 -10.66 2.77 11.29
N PRO A 226 -11.85 2.50 11.86
CA PRO A 226 -12.03 2.40 13.31
C PRO A 226 -11.10 1.35 13.95
N PRO A 227 -10.88 1.42 15.29
CA PRO A 227 -10.00 0.49 15.99
C PRO A 227 -10.27 -0.98 15.65
N PHE A 228 -9.20 -1.73 15.35
CA PHE A 228 -9.25 -3.10 14.85
C PHE A 228 -10.03 -4.05 15.77
N LEU A 229 -9.69 -4.10 17.06
CA LEU A 229 -10.29 -5.05 18.01
C LEU A 229 -11.79 -4.83 18.19
N GLY A 230 -12.26 -3.58 18.20
CA GLY A 230 -13.70 -3.28 18.25
C GLY A 230 -14.43 -3.84 17.04
N ARG A 231 -13.89 -3.61 15.83
CA ARG A 231 -14.45 -4.16 14.58
C ARG A 231 -14.37 -5.68 14.51
N LEU A 232 -13.35 -6.28 15.11
CA LEU A 232 -13.20 -7.73 15.18
C LEU A 232 -14.31 -8.34 16.06
N ILE A 233 -14.49 -7.79 17.27
CA ILE A 233 -15.55 -8.19 18.20
C ILE A 233 -16.91 -8.03 17.53
N ASP A 234 -17.15 -6.90 16.88
CA ASP A 234 -18.39 -6.67 16.14
C ASP A 234 -18.56 -7.74 15.06
N SER A 235 -17.55 -7.99 14.22
CA SER A 235 -17.65 -9.00 13.15
C SER A 235 -17.98 -10.41 13.67
N TYR A 236 -17.42 -10.82 14.81
CA TYR A 236 -17.75 -12.08 15.49
C TYR A 236 -19.11 -12.06 16.21
N ARG A 237 -19.69 -10.90 16.49
CA ARG A 237 -21.07 -10.81 17.01
C ARG A 237 -22.14 -10.90 15.92
N HIS A 238 -21.77 -10.77 14.64
CA HIS A 238 -22.71 -10.79 13.52
C HIS A 238 -22.92 -12.22 12.98
N PRO A 239 -24.12 -12.82 13.13
CA PRO A 239 -24.40 -14.19 12.69
C PRO A 239 -24.19 -14.41 11.19
N ARG A 240 -24.43 -13.37 10.37
CA ARG A 240 -24.22 -13.42 8.92
C ARG A 240 -22.78 -13.79 8.59
N SER A 241 -21.79 -13.24 9.30
CA SER A 241 -20.36 -13.49 9.04
C SER A 241 -20.02 -14.97 9.11
N TYR A 242 -20.57 -15.70 10.08
CA TYR A 242 -20.36 -17.15 10.19
C TYR A 242 -20.98 -17.91 9.02
N LEU A 243 -22.22 -17.59 8.63
CA LEU A 243 -22.87 -18.31 7.53
C LEU A 243 -22.18 -18.02 6.19
N ARG A 244 -21.71 -16.79 5.96
CA ARG A 244 -20.84 -16.46 4.83
C ARG A 244 -19.56 -17.28 4.85
N GLY A 245 -18.95 -17.43 6.04
CA GLY A 245 -17.80 -18.29 6.26
C GLY A 245 -18.06 -19.76 5.95
N VAL A 246 -19.20 -20.31 6.35
CA VAL A 246 -19.61 -21.69 6.00
C VAL A 246 -19.68 -21.85 4.48
N VAL A 247 -20.36 -20.94 3.78
CA VAL A 247 -20.47 -20.99 2.31
C VAL A 247 -19.09 -20.94 1.64
N VAL A 248 -18.22 -20.04 2.10
CA VAL A 248 -16.85 -19.92 1.58
C VAL A 248 -16.04 -21.19 1.85
N GLY A 249 -16.13 -21.75 3.07
CA GLY A 249 -15.43 -22.98 3.44
C GLY A 249 -15.89 -24.20 2.63
N LEU A 250 -17.20 -24.37 2.46
CA LEU A 250 -17.78 -25.42 1.61
C LEU A 250 -17.37 -25.23 0.14
N GLY A 251 -17.38 -23.98 -0.34
CA GLY A 251 -16.91 -23.62 -1.67
C GLY A 251 -15.43 -23.96 -1.89
N ALA A 252 -14.57 -23.70 -0.90
CA ALA A 252 -13.15 -24.04 -0.96
C ALA A 252 -12.93 -25.56 -1.04
N VAL A 253 -13.65 -26.35 -0.24
CA VAL A 253 -13.58 -27.83 -0.34
C VAL A 253 -14.09 -28.34 -1.67
N THR A 254 -15.18 -27.76 -2.19
CA THR A 254 -15.72 -28.13 -3.51
C THR A 254 -14.71 -27.82 -4.62
N ALA A 255 -14.02 -26.68 -4.54
CA ALA A 255 -12.96 -26.31 -5.47
C ALA A 255 -11.77 -27.27 -5.39
N LEU A 256 -11.39 -27.70 -4.19
CA LEU A 256 -10.31 -28.66 -3.99
C LEU A 256 -10.67 -30.07 -4.47
N SER A 257 -11.88 -30.55 -4.17
CA SER A 257 -12.33 -31.90 -4.54
C SER A 257 -12.59 -32.06 -6.04
N SER A 258 -12.90 -30.97 -6.74
CA SER A 258 -13.04 -30.93 -8.20
C SER A 258 -11.73 -30.66 -8.94
N ASP A 259 -10.61 -30.58 -8.21
CA ASP A 259 -9.28 -30.21 -8.72
C ASP A 259 -9.28 -28.91 -9.55
N LEU A 260 -10.10 -27.95 -9.14
CA LEU A 260 -10.33 -26.70 -9.84
C LEU A 260 -9.02 -25.93 -10.08
N ARG A 261 -8.00 -26.10 -9.23
CA ARG A 261 -6.67 -25.47 -9.34
C ARG A 261 -5.92 -25.74 -10.64
N HIS A 262 -6.23 -26.83 -11.35
CA HIS A 262 -5.62 -27.16 -12.64
C HIS A 262 -6.52 -26.80 -13.84
N ALA A 263 -7.74 -26.31 -13.59
CA ALA A 263 -8.63 -25.83 -14.63
C ALA A 263 -8.13 -24.50 -15.22
N ASP A 264 -8.62 -24.18 -16.43
CA ASP A 264 -8.32 -22.91 -17.09
C ASP A 264 -8.84 -21.71 -16.26
N GLY A 265 -8.26 -20.53 -16.51
CA GLY A 265 -8.54 -19.34 -15.71
C GLY A 265 -10.02 -18.91 -15.72
N LEU A 266 -10.76 -19.14 -16.81
CA LEU A 266 -12.17 -18.76 -16.89
C LEU A 266 -13.05 -19.72 -16.09
N SER A 267 -12.80 -21.03 -16.19
CA SER A 267 -13.52 -22.04 -15.39
C SER A 267 -13.34 -21.80 -13.89
N ARG A 268 -12.10 -21.51 -13.44
CA ARG A 268 -11.82 -21.16 -12.04
C ARG A 268 -12.53 -19.88 -11.62
N PHE A 269 -12.53 -18.85 -12.47
CA PHE A 269 -13.22 -17.59 -12.23
C PHE A 269 -14.74 -17.82 -12.04
N LEU A 270 -15.39 -18.51 -12.97
CA LEU A 270 -16.85 -18.71 -12.95
C LEU A 270 -17.31 -19.56 -11.76
N ALA A 271 -16.57 -20.63 -11.45
CA ALA A 271 -16.88 -21.49 -10.31
C ALA A 271 -16.79 -20.72 -8.98
N LEU A 272 -15.71 -19.97 -8.75
CA LEU A 272 -15.61 -19.17 -7.52
C LEU A 272 -16.53 -17.93 -7.54
N PHE A 273 -16.85 -17.38 -8.71
CA PHE A 273 -17.87 -16.32 -8.83
C PHE A 273 -19.21 -16.79 -8.27
N ALA A 274 -19.65 -18.00 -8.62
CA ALA A 274 -20.89 -18.58 -8.10
C ALA A 274 -20.85 -18.72 -6.56
N ILE A 275 -19.74 -19.23 -6.01
CA ILE A 275 -19.55 -19.35 -4.56
C ILE A 275 -19.63 -17.98 -3.87
N GLY A 276 -18.94 -16.97 -4.41
CA GLY A 276 -18.96 -15.61 -3.87
C GLY A 276 -20.34 -14.96 -3.94
N ALA A 277 -21.07 -15.18 -5.03
CA ALA A 277 -22.44 -14.72 -5.20
C ALA A 277 -23.39 -15.34 -4.17
N ILE A 278 -23.27 -16.65 -3.91
CA ILE A 278 -24.06 -17.33 -2.86
C ILE A 278 -23.66 -16.82 -1.47
N ALA A 279 -22.36 -16.63 -1.21
CA ALA A 279 -21.87 -16.16 0.08
C ALA A 279 -22.41 -14.77 0.42
N TYR A 280 -22.54 -13.86 -0.54
CA TYR A 280 -23.11 -12.53 -0.27
C TYR A 280 -24.62 -12.50 -0.43
N ALA A 281 -25.13 -12.69 -1.65
CA ALA A 281 -26.56 -12.53 -1.94
C ALA A 281 -27.40 -13.68 -1.38
N GLY A 282 -26.93 -14.92 -1.48
CA GLY A 282 -27.65 -16.10 -0.98
C GLY A 282 -27.80 -16.08 0.54
N VAL A 283 -26.74 -15.74 1.27
CA VAL A 283 -26.79 -15.60 2.73
C VAL A 283 -27.74 -14.46 3.14
N ASP A 284 -27.65 -13.30 2.50
CA ASP A 284 -28.53 -12.16 2.85
C ASP A 284 -30.00 -12.49 2.58
N LEU A 285 -30.29 -13.17 1.45
CA LEU A 285 -31.62 -13.65 1.11
C LEU A 285 -32.15 -14.67 2.13
N ALA A 286 -31.31 -15.63 2.56
CA ALA A 286 -31.68 -16.63 3.56
C ALA A 286 -32.03 -16.00 4.92
N PHE A 287 -31.26 -15.01 5.36
CA PHE A 287 -31.56 -14.27 6.59
C PHE A 287 -32.86 -13.48 6.48
N ASP A 288 -33.10 -12.81 5.35
CA ASP A 288 -34.35 -12.08 5.14
C ASP A 288 -35.56 -13.01 5.09
N PHE A 289 -35.44 -14.18 4.44
CA PHE A 289 -36.49 -15.20 4.44
C PHE A 289 -36.76 -15.73 5.85
N ALA A 290 -35.71 -16.03 6.64
CA ALA A 290 -35.87 -16.44 8.03
C ALA A 290 -36.53 -15.36 8.90
N SER A 291 -36.24 -14.08 8.65
CA SER A 291 -36.93 -12.96 9.31
C SER A 291 -38.42 -12.89 8.94
N ILE A 292 -38.80 -13.26 7.72
CA ILE A 292 -40.22 -13.33 7.30
C ILE A 292 -40.92 -14.49 7.99
N VAL A 293 -40.33 -15.69 7.97
CA VAL A 293 -40.90 -16.89 8.62
C VAL A 293 -41.08 -16.68 10.12
N ARG A 294 -40.17 -15.94 10.77
CA ARG A 294 -40.28 -15.59 12.20
C ARG A 294 -41.21 -14.41 12.50
N GLY A 295 -41.85 -13.84 11.49
CA GLY A 295 -42.79 -12.71 11.64
C GLY A 295 -42.12 -11.36 11.94
N HIS A 296 -40.78 -11.25 11.92
CA HIS A 296 -40.08 -9.98 12.16
C HIS A 296 -40.19 -9.01 10.97
N ARG A 297 -40.45 -9.53 9.77
CA ARG A 297 -40.61 -8.76 8.52
C ARG A 297 -41.74 -9.36 7.69
N THR A 298 -42.37 -8.57 6.83
CA THR A 298 -43.46 -9.03 5.95
C THR A 298 -43.03 -9.21 4.49
N LYS A 299 -41.88 -8.65 4.10
CA LYS A 299 -41.39 -8.65 2.71
C LYS A 299 -39.86 -8.77 2.67
N LEU A 300 -39.36 -9.31 1.56
CA LEU A 300 -37.93 -9.32 1.24
C LEU A 300 -37.41 -7.88 1.02
N GLN A 301 -36.09 -7.72 1.06
CA GLN A 301 -35.46 -6.47 0.65
C GLN A 301 -35.54 -6.28 -0.87
N THR A 302 -35.15 -5.09 -1.33
CA THR A 302 -35.10 -4.78 -2.76
C THR A 302 -34.17 -5.73 -3.50
N TRP A 303 -34.59 -6.23 -4.67
CA TRP A 303 -33.79 -7.12 -5.51
C TRP A 303 -32.42 -6.53 -5.85
N ARG A 304 -32.33 -5.19 -5.89
CA ARG A 304 -31.11 -4.44 -6.17
C ARG A 304 -29.99 -4.73 -5.17
N LEU A 305 -30.35 -5.02 -3.91
CA LEU A 305 -29.38 -5.38 -2.88
C LEU A 305 -28.78 -6.76 -3.16
N TYR A 306 -29.61 -7.75 -3.50
CA TYR A 306 -29.13 -9.09 -3.85
C TYR A 306 -28.32 -9.08 -5.14
N ALA A 307 -28.76 -8.35 -6.17
CA ALA A 307 -28.02 -8.22 -7.43
C ALA A 307 -26.63 -7.58 -7.21
N LEU A 308 -26.55 -6.55 -6.37
CA LEU A 308 -25.27 -5.94 -6.00
C LEU A 308 -24.41 -6.91 -5.16
N GLY A 309 -25.02 -7.70 -4.28
CA GLY A 309 -24.34 -8.77 -3.55
C GLY A 309 -23.75 -9.84 -4.47
N VAL A 310 -24.50 -10.28 -5.50
CA VAL A 310 -24.03 -11.22 -6.53
C VAL A 310 -22.82 -10.64 -7.24
N LEU A 311 -22.91 -9.39 -7.70
CA LEU A 311 -21.83 -8.73 -8.44
C LEU A 311 -20.58 -8.57 -7.57
N LEU A 312 -20.71 -8.01 -6.37
CA LEU A 312 -19.57 -7.71 -5.50
C LEU A 312 -18.92 -8.99 -4.96
N GLY A 313 -19.72 -9.91 -4.39
CA GLY A 313 -19.22 -11.17 -3.87
C GLY A 313 -18.65 -12.06 -4.97
N GLY A 314 -19.37 -12.16 -6.09
CA GLY A 314 -18.96 -12.96 -7.24
C GLY A 314 -17.67 -12.45 -7.89
N LEU A 315 -17.53 -11.14 -8.14
CA LEU A 315 -16.30 -10.60 -8.74
C LEU A 315 -15.07 -10.81 -7.85
N VAL A 316 -15.20 -10.62 -6.53
CA VAL A 316 -14.07 -10.84 -5.61
C VAL A 316 -13.66 -12.30 -5.59
N ALA A 317 -14.61 -13.22 -5.43
CA ALA A 317 -14.32 -14.64 -5.38
C ALA A 317 -13.83 -15.16 -6.75
N GLY A 318 -14.43 -14.71 -7.85
CA GLY A 318 -13.98 -15.03 -9.20
C GLY A 318 -12.56 -14.56 -9.48
N ALA A 319 -12.21 -13.33 -9.08
CA ALA A 319 -10.84 -12.82 -9.21
C ALA A 319 -9.83 -13.66 -8.40
N LEU A 320 -10.20 -14.09 -7.18
CA LEU A 320 -9.39 -15.03 -6.41
C LEU A 320 -9.27 -16.38 -7.12
N GLY A 321 -10.33 -16.88 -7.75
CA GLY A 321 -10.33 -18.15 -8.50
C GLY A 321 -9.42 -18.10 -9.71
N TRP A 322 -9.48 -17.02 -10.48
CA TRP A 322 -8.56 -16.77 -11.59
C TRP A 322 -7.09 -16.72 -11.13
N TYR A 323 -6.85 -16.08 -9.98
CA TYR A 323 -5.50 -15.90 -9.45
C TYR A 323 -4.86 -17.19 -8.91
N PHE A 324 -5.60 -17.96 -8.09
CA PHE A 324 -5.07 -19.14 -7.40
C PHE A 324 -5.12 -20.41 -8.26
N ASP A 325 -4.18 -20.54 -9.19
CA ASP A 325 -3.88 -21.81 -9.87
C ASP A 325 -2.96 -22.70 -8.99
N ALA A 326 -2.67 -23.92 -9.45
CA ALA A 326 -1.78 -24.83 -8.73
C ALA A 326 -0.40 -24.24 -8.41
N ALA A 327 0.22 -23.53 -9.37
CA ALA A 327 1.54 -22.94 -9.19
C ALA A 327 1.51 -21.74 -8.22
N GLN A 328 0.43 -20.95 -8.23
CA GLN A 328 0.21 -19.84 -7.30
C GLN A 328 -0.01 -20.36 -5.87
N ILE A 329 -0.77 -21.44 -5.72
CA ILE A 329 -0.96 -22.11 -4.42
C ILE A 329 0.40 -22.60 -3.89
N ALA A 330 1.24 -23.20 -4.74
CA ALA A 330 2.57 -23.65 -4.34
C ALA A 330 3.47 -22.51 -3.86
N VAL A 331 3.48 -21.37 -4.57
CA VAL A 331 4.22 -20.17 -4.14
C VAL A 331 3.73 -19.68 -2.79
N VAL A 332 2.42 -19.54 -2.59
CA VAL A 332 1.86 -19.06 -1.32
C VAL A 332 2.14 -20.04 -0.19
N ALA A 333 2.14 -21.35 -0.45
CA ALA A 333 2.49 -22.37 0.53
C ALA A 333 3.98 -22.29 0.93
N ASP A 334 4.90 -22.11 -0.02
CA ASP A 334 6.33 -21.92 0.29
C ASP A 334 6.56 -20.64 1.12
N ARG A 335 5.93 -19.53 0.72
CA ARG A 335 5.99 -18.27 1.48
C ARG A 335 5.40 -18.41 2.88
N PHE A 336 4.27 -19.10 3.01
CA PHE A 336 3.66 -19.39 4.30
C PHE A 336 4.65 -20.11 5.24
N TRP A 337 5.32 -21.17 4.78
CA TRP A 337 6.29 -21.89 5.58
C TRP A 337 7.52 -21.04 5.91
N ALA A 338 7.97 -20.19 4.97
CA ALA A 338 9.04 -19.24 5.25
C ALA A 338 8.69 -18.27 6.41
N TYR A 339 7.42 -17.92 6.61
CA TYR A 339 6.99 -17.15 7.78
C TYR A 339 6.76 -18.01 9.03
N ALA A 340 6.34 -19.27 8.86
CA ALA A 340 6.04 -20.18 9.97
C ALA A 340 7.29 -20.82 10.60
N ASP A 341 8.42 -20.81 9.90
CA ASP A 341 9.71 -21.29 10.39
C ASP A 341 10.39 -20.15 11.19
N LEU A 342 10.45 -20.32 12.52
CA LEU A 342 10.96 -19.29 13.42
C LEU A 342 12.49 -19.27 13.52
N ASN A 343 13.14 -20.37 13.16
CA ASN A 343 14.59 -20.50 13.05
C ASN A 343 14.92 -21.27 11.75
N TYR A 344 15.53 -20.58 10.79
CA TYR A 344 15.86 -21.12 9.47
C TYR A 344 16.96 -22.18 9.56
N GLN A 345 17.99 -21.97 10.38
CA GLN A 345 19.06 -22.95 10.58
C GLN A 345 18.49 -24.28 11.12
N ALA A 346 17.64 -24.20 12.14
CA ALA A 346 17.02 -25.38 12.75
C ALA A 346 16.02 -26.09 11.83
N SER A 347 15.40 -25.36 10.88
CA SER A 347 14.47 -25.91 9.89
C SER A 347 15.14 -26.33 8.58
N GLY A 348 16.46 -26.17 8.46
CA GLY A 348 17.21 -26.51 7.25
C GLY A 348 17.01 -25.53 6.09
N ARG A 349 16.50 -24.32 6.36
CA ARG A 349 16.36 -23.23 5.38
C ARG A 349 17.61 -22.35 5.39
N ASP A 350 18.02 -21.89 4.22
CA ASP A 350 19.20 -21.03 4.09
C ASP A 350 19.00 -19.66 4.76
N VAL A 351 19.98 -19.28 5.59
CA VAL A 351 20.10 -17.90 6.09
C VAL A 351 20.80 -17.08 5.01
N SER A 352 20.09 -16.11 4.47
CA SER A 352 20.60 -15.25 3.39
C SER A 352 20.40 -13.78 3.70
N HIS A 353 21.23 -12.95 3.08
CA HIS A 353 21.12 -11.50 3.11
C HIS A 353 19.89 -11.04 2.34
N PHE A 354 19.09 -10.15 2.94
CA PHE A 354 17.97 -9.53 2.23
C PHE A 354 18.45 -8.29 1.48
N VAL A 355 18.79 -8.48 0.21
CA VAL A 355 19.24 -7.41 -0.67
C VAL A 355 18.06 -6.83 -1.46
N ASN A 356 17.86 -5.53 -1.35
CA ASN A 356 16.83 -4.78 -2.05
C ASN A 356 17.44 -3.82 -3.08
N TYR A 357 16.89 -3.78 -4.29
CA TYR A 357 17.36 -2.90 -5.37
C TYR A 357 16.39 -1.73 -5.54
N ALA A 358 16.46 -0.77 -4.61
CA ALA A 358 15.50 0.32 -4.51
C ALA A 358 15.66 1.36 -5.65
N LEU A 359 16.91 1.68 -6.00
CA LEU A 359 17.23 2.59 -7.10
C LEU A 359 17.50 1.77 -8.36
N PHE A 360 16.96 2.19 -9.52
CA PHE A 360 16.95 1.50 -10.83
C PHE A 360 18.31 1.06 -11.40
N ASN A 361 19.37 1.30 -10.65
CA ASN A 361 20.75 1.06 -11.00
C ASN A 361 21.24 -0.26 -10.38
N LYS A 362 22.02 -1.04 -11.15
CA LYS A 362 22.80 -2.19 -10.68
C LYS A 362 23.68 -1.91 -9.45
N TRP A 363 23.97 -0.63 -9.18
CA TRP A 363 24.76 -0.15 -8.04
C TRP A 363 23.95 0.31 -6.81
N GLY A 364 22.61 0.23 -6.86
CA GLY A 364 21.69 0.71 -5.81
C GLY A 364 21.21 -0.36 -4.82
N ALA A 365 21.99 -1.43 -4.63
CA ALA A 365 21.68 -2.50 -3.70
C ALA A 365 21.74 -1.99 -2.24
N VAL A 366 20.66 -2.22 -1.51
CA VAL A 366 20.56 -1.96 -0.07
C VAL A 366 20.40 -3.31 0.61
N ASP A 367 21.43 -3.71 1.34
CA ASP A 367 21.36 -4.88 2.20
C ASP A 367 20.66 -4.51 3.51
N LEU A 368 19.62 -5.26 3.87
CA LEU A 368 18.88 -5.08 5.13
C LEU A 368 19.31 -6.08 6.20
N GLY A 369 20.36 -6.85 5.92
CA GLY A 369 20.99 -7.85 6.76
C GLY A 369 20.38 -9.24 6.59
N ASN A 370 20.89 -10.17 7.40
CA ASN A 370 20.46 -11.56 7.38
C ASN A 370 19.01 -11.77 7.82
N VAL A 371 18.39 -12.78 7.22
CA VAL A 371 17.07 -13.29 7.59
C VAL A 371 17.22 -14.71 8.14
N GLY A 372 17.16 -14.83 9.47
CA GLY A 372 17.29 -16.11 10.17
C GLY A 372 15.96 -16.76 10.61
N GLY A 373 14.81 -16.12 10.33
CA GLY A 373 13.50 -16.64 10.71
C GLY A 373 12.34 -15.83 10.14
N GLY A 374 11.13 -16.36 10.24
CA GLY A 374 9.92 -15.78 9.64
C GLY A 374 9.53 -14.40 10.19
N VAL A 375 9.78 -14.13 11.48
CA VAL A 375 9.53 -12.81 12.08
C VAL A 375 10.49 -11.76 11.49
N ARG A 376 11.77 -12.11 11.37
CA ARG A 376 12.80 -11.28 10.73
C ARG A 376 12.49 -11.04 9.25
N LEU A 377 12.08 -12.07 8.51
CA LEU A 377 11.66 -11.96 7.10
C LEU A 377 10.54 -10.92 6.95
N PHE A 378 9.49 -11.07 7.75
CA PHE A 378 8.32 -10.19 7.71
C PHE A 378 8.67 -8.73 8.06
N TYR A 379 9.48 -8.51 9.11
CA TYR A 379 10.00 -7.19 9.44
C TYR A 379 10.78 -6.56 8.27
N THR A 380 11.71 -7.32 7.69
CA THR A 380 12.59 -6.81 6.64
C THR A 380 11.82 -6.47 5.37
N GLN A 381 10.77 -7.22 5.02
CA GLN A 381 9.87 -6.88 3.92
C GLN A 381 9.11 -5.58 4.16
N SER A 382 8.63 -5.31 5.38
CA SER A 382 8.01 -4.02 5.73
C SER A 382 8.99 -2.86 5.59
N LEU A 383 10.23 -3.03 6.06
CA LEU A 383 11.28 -2.01 5.94
C LEU A 383 11.64 -1.74 4.47
N SER A 384 11.87 -2.80 3.68
CA SER A 384 12.10 -2.71 2.24
C SER A 384 10.95 -2.01 1.53
N GLY A 385 9.71 -2.28 1.96
CA GLY A 385 8.52 -1.62 1.45
C GLY A 385 8.58 -0.10 1.59
N VAL A 386 8.90 0.41 2.78
CA VAL A 386 9.02 1.88 2.97
C VAL A 386 10.09 2.47 2.06
N ILE A 387 11.23 1.79 1.93
CA ILE A 387 12.33 2.24 1.08
C ILE A 387 11.90 2.30 -0.39
N ASN A 388 11.33 1.21 -0.93
CA ASN A 388 10.95 1.16 -2.35
C ASN A 388 9.79 2.10 -2.68
N TRP A 389 8.80 2.17 -1.80
CA TRP A 389 7.63 3.03 -2.00
C TRP A 389 7.98 4.51 -1.85
N SER A 390 9.05 4.88 -1.14
CA SER A 390 9.51 6.28 -1.10
C SER A 390 9.92 6.82 -2.48
N ILE A 391 10.41 5.94 -3.35
CA ILE A 391 10.84 6.29 -4.72
C ILE A 391 9.65 6.30 -5.67
N ALA A 392 8.71 5.36 -5.53
CA ALA A 392 7.53 5.27 -6.39
C ALA A 392 6.43 6.28 -6.04
N ALA A 393 6.31 6.69 -4.78
CA ALA A 393 5.21 7.51 -4.28
C ALA A 393 4.95 8.82 -5.04
N PRO A 394 5.96 9.59 -5.49
CA PRO A 394 5.73 10.79 -6.30
C PRO A 394 4.94 10.50 -7.59
N LEU A 395 5.17 9.35 -8.24
CA LEU A 395 4.43 8.96 -9.45
C LEU A 395 2.96 8.69 -9.15
N PHE A 396 2.66 8.06 -8.02
CA PHE A 396 1.29 7.85 -7.58
C PHE A 396 0.57 9.17 -7.32
N SER A 397 1.24 10.15 -6.72
CA SER A 397 0.67 11.48 -6.51
C SER A 397 0.36 12.18 -7.82
N ILE A 398 1.31 12.24 -8.77
CA ILE A 398 1.09 12.86 -10.08
C ILE A 398 -0.07 12.17 -10.82
N ASN A 399 -0.05 10.83 -10.85
CA ASN A 399 -1.10 10.02 -11.46
C ASN A 399 -2.48 10.31 -10.84
N TYR A 400 -2.56 10.48 -9.52
CA TYR A 400 -3.81 10.80 -8.81
C TYR A 400 -4.43 12.10 -9.33
N PHE A 401 -3.66 13.18 -9.47
CA PHE A 401 -4.18 14.45 -9.98
C PHE A 401 -4.67 14.36 -11.43
N LEU A 402 -3.96 13.60 -12.28
CA LEU A 402 -4.36 13.36 -13.67
C LEU A 402 -5.67 12.57 -13.74
N LEU A 403 -5.82 11.52 -12.94
CA LEU A 403 -7.04 10.73 -12.87
C LEU A 403 -8.20 11.51 -12.28
N ASP A 404 -7.96 12.32 -11.25
CA ASP A 404 -9.01 13.15 -10.66
C ASP A 404 -9.52 14.17 -11.68
N ALA A 405 -8.63 14.82 -12.44
CA ALA A 405 -9.00 15.69 -13.54
C ALA A 405 -9.82 14.95 -14.62
N LEU A 406 -9.42 13.73 -14.98
CA LEU A 406 -10.13 12.90 -15.94
C LEU A 406 -11.54 12.53 -15.46
N LEU A 407 -11.66 12.10 -14.21
CA LEU A 407 -12.93 11.66 -13.62
C LEU A 407 -13.88 12.83 -13.30
N GLN A 408 -13.34 13.98 -12.90
CA GLN A 408 -14.09 15.22 -12.75
C GLN A 408 -14.41 15.90 -14.08
N ARG A 409 -13.74 15.49 -15.17
CA ARG A 409 -13.80 16.16 -16.48
C ARG A 409 -13.47 17.64 -16.39
N ASN A 410 -12.46 17.97 -15.58
CA ASN A 410 -12.05 19.33 -15.25
C ASN A 410 -10.52 19.39 -15.18
N LEU A 411 -9.91 20.41 -15.80
CA LEU A 411 -8.46 20.63 -15.71
C LEU A 411 -8.01 21.32 -14.41
N GLY A 412 -8.95 21.73 -13.54
CA GLY A 412 -8.66 22.35 -12.25
C GLY A 412 -7.58 21.64 -11.43
N PRO A 413 -7.67 20.32 -11.18
CA PRO A 413 -6.64 19.58 -10.44
C PRO A 413 -5.25 19.66 -11.07
N VAL A 414 -5.15 19.58 -12.41
CA VAL A 414 -3.87 19.68 -13.13
C VAL A 414 -3.31 21.10 -13.09
N LYS A 415 -4.16 22.11 -13.28
CA LYS A 415 -3.75 23.53 -13.17
C LYS A 415 -3.24 23.84 -11.76
N LYS A 416 -3.88 23.27 -10.73
CA LYS A 416 -3.45 23.41 -9.33
C LYS A 416 -2.15 22.69 -9.02
N LEU A 417 -1.74 21.66 -9.77
CA LEU A 417 -0.51 20.90 -9.50
C LEU A 417 0.75 21.78 -9.47
N LEU A 418 0.76 22.89 -10.22
CA LEU A 418 1.86 23.86 -10.24
C LEU A 418 1.64 25.05 -9.26
N SER A 419 0.57 25.03 -8.48
CA SER A 419 0.31 26.00 -7.41
C SER A 419 0.86 25.51 -6.06
N SER A 420 0.98 26.40 -5.08
CA SER A 420 1.40 26.03 -3.72
C SER A 420 0.48 24.97 -3.10
N GLU A 421 -0.84 25.13 -3.23
CA GLU A 421 -1.84 24.18 -2.72
C GLU A 421 -1.69 22.80 -3.36
N GLY A 422 -1.40 22.74 -4.67
CA GLY A 422 -1.21 21.47 -5.38
C GLY A 422 0.11 20.80 -5.03
N ILE A 423 1.19 21.55 -4.82
CA ILE A 423 2.45 21.00 -4.32
C ILE A 423 2.26 20.42 -2.91
N ASP A 424 1.57 21.13 -2.02
CA ASP A 424 1.24 20.64 -0.68
C ASP A 424 0.44 19.32 -0.76
N GLY A 425 -0.57 19.27 -1.62
CA GLY A 425 -1.37 18.06 -1.86
C GLY A 425 -0.55 16.91 -2.45
N LEU A 426 0.38 17.21 -3.38
CA LEU A 426 1.25 16.22 -4.02
C LEU A 426 2.22 15.59 -3.01
N VAL A 427 2.84 16.39 -2.15
CA VAL A 427 3.74 15.91 -1.10
C VAL A 427 2.95 15.16 -0.03
N GLU A 428 1.80 15.67 0.41
CA GLU A 428 0.95 14.96 1.39
C GLU A 428 0.57 13.58 0.86
N GLN A 429 0.13 13.50 -0.40
CA GLN A 429 -0.24 12.22 -1.02
C GLN A 429 0.96 11.29 -1.16
N ALA A 430 2.14 11.81 -1.52
CA ALA A 430 3.34 10.99 -1.67
C ALA A 430 3.75 10.38 -0.33
N VAL A 431 3.70 11.18 0.74
CA VAL A 431 4.00 10.71 2.10
C VAL A 431 3.00 9.64 2.56
N ARG A 432 1.71 9.78 2.22
CA ARG A 432 0.70 8.75 2.51
C ARG A 432 0.95 7.45 1.75
N VAL A 433 1.27 7.54 0.46
CA VAL A 433 1.58 6.39 -0.40
C VAL A 433 2.84 5.67 0.10
N MET A 434 3.87 6.42 0.50
CA MET A 434 5.10 5.84 1.07
C MET A 434 4.80 4.98 2.31
N ARG A 435 3.91 5.43 3.20
CA ARG A 435 3.51 4.64 4.39
C ARG A 435 2.85 3.33 4.02
N TRP A 436 2.21 3.23 2.86
CA TRP A 436 1.59 1.97 2.46
C TRP A 436 2.61 0.87 2.23
N GLY A 437 3.86 1.22 1.91
CA GLY A 437 4.95 0.25 1.82
C GLY A 437 5.10 -0.63 3.07
N LEU A 438 4.79 -0.12 4.27
CA LEU A 438 4.87 -0.85 5.54
C LEU A 438 4.06 -2.15 5.53
N TRP A 439 2.88 -2.14 4.92
CA TRP A 439 1.95 -3.28 4.91
C TRP A 439 1.76 -3.90 3.53
N MET A 440 1.90 -3.12 2.45
CA MET A 440 1.77 -3.66 1.09
C MET A 440 2.93 -4.55 0.72
N ALA A 441 4.16 -4.23 1.11
CA ALA A 441 5.31 -5.04 0.72
C ALA A 441 5.23 -6.49 1.26
N PRO A 442 4.89 -6.76 2.54
CA PRO A 442 4.67 -8.13 2.98
C PRO A 442 3.52 -8.84 2.25
N VAL A 443 2.41 -8.14 1.97
CA VAL A 443 1.29 -8.71 1.17
C VAL A 443 1.76 -9.10 -0.23
N ILE A 444 2.47 -8.20 -0.90
CA ILE A 444 3.05 -8.44 -2.22
C ILE A 444 4.01 -9.63 -2.16
N ASN A 445 4.96 -9.66 -1.21
CA ASN A 445 5.90 -10.78 -1.11
C ASN A 445 5.25 -12.12 -0.74
N SER A 446 4.10 -12.09 -0.06
CA SER A 446 3.35 -13.30 0.30
C SER A 446 2.63 -13.92 -0.89
N PHE A 447 2.10 -13.09 -1.78
CA PHE A 447 1.23 -13.56 -2.87
C PHE A 447 1.86 -13.45 -4.25
N LEU A 448 2.69 -12.44 -4.52
CA LEU A 448 3.21 -12.19 -5.86
C LEU A 448 4.11 -13.34 -6.34
N ARG A 449 3.78 -13.89 -7.51
CA ARG A 449 4.52 -14.96 -8.20
C ARG A 449 5.24 -14.44 -9.43
N MET A 450 6.42 -15.01 -9.67
CA MET A 450 7.13 -14.94 -10.95
C MET A 450 6.56 -15.99 -11.91
N ALA A 451 6.19 -15.59 -13.12
CA ALA A 451 5.66 -16.49 -14.15
C ALA A 451 6.76 -16.87 -15.16
N PRO A 452 7.06 -18.17 -15.35
CA PRO A 452 8.06 -18.62 -16.32
C PRO A 452 7.56 -18.55 -17.77
N ASP A 453 6.24 -18.53 -17.97
CA ASP A 453 5.62 -18.48 -19.30
C ASP A 453 5.06 -17.09 -19.56
N PRO A 454 5.35 -16.48 -20.72
CA PRO A 454 4.82 -15.17 -21.04
C PRO A 454 3.33 -15.25 -21.39
N SER A 455 2.59 -14.22 -20.99
CA SER A 455 1.19 -13.99 -21.33
C SER A 455 0.95 -12.49 -21.50
N TRP A 456 -0.16 -12.10 -22.13
CA TRP A 456 -0.48 -10.68 -22.35
C TRP A 456 -0.52 -9.85 -21.05
N TYR A 457 -0.97 -10.42 -19.93
CA TYR A 457 -1.17 -9.69 -18.67
C TYR A 457 0.06 -9.64 -17.75
N ASN A 458 1.03 -10.54 -17.95
CA ASN A 458 2.19 -10.67 -17.07
C ASN A 458 3.42 -9.86 -17.53
N GLN A 459 3.20 -8.89 -18.42
CA GLN A 459 4.24 -7.97 -18.91
C GLN A 459 4.21 -6.66 -18.14
N ASP A 460 5.37 -6.17 -17.68
CA ASP A 460 5.44 -4.99 -16.81
C ASP A 460 5.13 -3.67 -17.54
N GLY A 461 4.19 -2.87 -17.05
CA GLY A 461 3.85 -1.56 -17.66
C GLY A 461 2.52 -1.53 -18.39
N ALA A 462 1.87 -0.37 -18.44
CA ALA A 462 0.56 -0.20 -19.07
C ALA A 462 0.68 -0.26 -20.59
N VAL A 463 1.61 0.52 -21.17
CA VAL A 463 1.87 0.52 -22.61
C VAL A 463 2.42 -0.84 -23.04
N ARG A 464 3.36 -1.40 -22.28
CA ARG A 464 3.89 -2.74 -22.58
C ARG A 464 2.82 -3.83 -22.50
N THR A 465 1.90 -3.78 -21.53
CA THR A 465 0.77 -4.73 -21.44
C THR A 465 -0.11 -4.63 -22.68
N VAL A 466 -0.42 -3.41 -23.15
CA VAL A 466 -1.20 -3.23 -24.39
C VAL A 466 -0.46 -3.77 -25.61
N ALA A 467 0.83 -3.45 -25.74
CA ALA A 467 1.67 -3.98 -26.82
C ALA A 467 1.74 -5.52 -26.80
N ALA A 468 1.89 -6.10 -25.61
CA ALA A 468 1.89 -7.55 -25.42
C ALA A 468 0.53 -8.18 -25.70
N THR A 469 -0.57 -7.51 -25.38
CA THR A 469 -1.93 -7.97 -25.72
C THR A 469 -2.12 -8.01 -27.23
N ILE A 470 -1.64 -7.00 -27.95
CA ILE A 470 -1.67 -7.00 -29.41
C ILE A 470 -0.77 -8.11 -29.96
N ALA A 471 0.45 -8.25 -29.45
CA ALA A 471 1.40 -9.28 -29.88
C ALA A 471 0.85 -10.69 -29.65
N ASP A 472 0.31 -10.99 -28.46
CA ASP A 472 -0.32 -12.27 -28.11
C ASP A 472 -1.54 -12.58 -29.00
N ALA A 473 -2.28 -11.56 -29.43
CA ALA A 473 -3.44 -11.72 -30.30
C ALA A 473 -3.08 -11.95 -31.78
N VAL A 474 -1.94 -11.46 -32.26
CA VAL A 474 -1.57 -11.50 -33.69
C VAL A 474 -0.43 -12.45 -34.02
N MET A 475 0.39 -12.84 -33.04
CA MET A 475 1.53 -13.73 -33.23
C MET A 475 1.16 -15.16 -32.83
N PRO A 476 1.74 -16.18 -33.50
CA PRO A 476 1.78 -17.54 -32.96
C PRO A 476 2.43 -17.59 -31.57
N ALA A 477 2.01 -18.53 -30.73
CA ALA A 477 2.47 -18.63 -29.33
C ALA A 477 4.01 -18.72 -29.19
N GLY A 478 4.69 -19.42 -30.10
CA GLY A 478 6.16 -19.51 -30.11
C GLY A 478 6.83 -18.16 -30.42
N ASP A 479 6.28 -17.40 -31.36
CA ASP A 479 6.79 -16.08 -31.75
C ASP A 479 6.56 -15.06 -30.65
N PHE A 480 5.40 -15.11 -29.98
CA PHE A 480 5.13 -14.27 -28.81
C PHE A 480 6.09 -14.57 -27.64
N ARG A 481 6.42 -15.85 -27.43
CA ARG A 481 7.43 -16.26 -26.44
C ARG A 481 8.81 -15.70 -26.78
N GLY A 482 9.24 -15.82 -28.05
CA GLY A 482 10.48 -15.23 -28.54
C GLY A 482 10.52 -13.71 -28.43
N TRP A 483 9.42 -13.02 -28.77
CA TRP A 483 9.26 -11.58 -28.61
C TRP A 483 9.40 -11.15 -27.15
N SER A 484 8.73 -11.86 -26.24
CA SER A 484 8.79 -11.60 -24.79
C SER A 484 10.20 -11.82 -24.23
N LEU A 485 10.88 -12.90 -24.65
CA LEU A 485 12.25 -13.19 -24.25
C LEU A 485 13.22 -12.10 -24.73
N ALA A 486 13.10 -11.66 -25.99
CA ALA A 486 13.95 -10.61 -26.54
C ALA A 486 13.79 -9.26 -25.81
N ILE A 487 12.57 -8.90 -25.42
CA ILE A 487 12.33 -7.70 -24.59
C ILE A 487 12.94 -7.88 -23.20
N PHE A 488 12.83 -9.06 -22.60
CA PHE A 488 13.48 -9.36 -21.32
C PHE A 488 15.02 -9.26 -21.42
N THR A 489 15.63 -9.79 -22.48
CA THR A 489 17.05 -9.59 -22.77
C THR A 489 17.39 -8.10 -22.90
N GLY A 490 16.54 -7.32 -23.58
CA GLY A 490 16.68 -5.87 -23.66
C GLY A 490 16.67 -5.18 -22.28
N LEU A 491 15.80 -5.62 -21.36
CA LEU A 491 15.73 -5.11 -19.98
C LEU A 491 17.02 -5.36 -19.18
N LEU A 492 17.68 -6.49 -19.43
CA LEU A 492 18.98 -6.80 -18.83
C LEU A 492 20.10 -5.98 -19.48
N ALA A 493 20.05 -5.78 -20.80
CA ALA A 493 21.10 -5.14 -21.58
C ALA A 493 21.09 -3.60 -21.47
N TYR A 494 19.92 -2.97 -21.49
CA TYR A 494 19.76 -1.51 -21.63
C TYR A 494 19.16 -0.87 -20.38
N ASP A 495 19.96 -0.06 -19.66
CA ASP A 495 19.48 0.64 -18.45
C ASP A 495 18.36 1.64 -18.77
N TRP A 496 18.40 2.33 -19.92
CA TRP A 496 17.34 3.25 -20.34
C TRP A 496 16.00 2.54 -20.53
N LEU A 497 16.01 1.29 -21.03
CA LEU A 497 14.79 0.51 -21.27
C LEU A 497 14.19 0.06 -19.94
N ARG A 498 15.05 -0.33 -18.98
CA ARG A 498 14.64 -0.65 -17.61
C ARG A 498 13.95 0.54 -16.93
N VAL A 499 14.55 1.73 -17.05
CA VAL A 499 13.96 2.97 -16.49
C VAL A 499 12.61 3.29 -17.16
N LEU A 500 12.53 3.21 -18.49
CA LEU A 500 11.29 3.47 -19.25
C LEU A 500 10.16 2.52 -18.81
N ILE A 501 10.43 1.21 -18.79
CA ILE A 501 9.45 0.19 -18.35
C ILE A 501 9.09 0.37 -16.88
N TRP A 502 10.01 0.82 -16.04
CA TRP A 502 9.69 1.13 -14.65
C TRP A 502 8.70 2.30 -14.51
N PHE A 503 8.88 3.40 -15.26
CA PHE A 503 7.91 4.50 -15.27
C PHE A 503 6.54 4.04 -15.81
N ASP A 504 6.53 3.20 -16.84
CA ASP A 504 5.30 2.59 -17.35
C ASP A 504 4.62 1.69 -16.29
N HIS A 505 5.40 0.86 -15.60
CA HIS A 505 4.90 -0.05 -14.57
C HIS A 505 4.42 0.70 -13.33
N MET A 506 5.26 1.48 -12.67
CA MET A 506 4.91 2.17 -11.43
C MET A 506 4.00 3.37 -11.66
N GLY A 507 4.28 4.19 -12.67
CA GLY A 507 3.61 5.48 -12.88
C GLY A 507 2.33 5.41 -13.73
N LEU A 508 2.26 4.46 -14.68
CA LEU A 508 1.06 4.28 -15.51
C LEU A 508 0.23 3.11 -15.05
N ARG A 509 0.75 1.87 -14.99
CA ARG A 509 -0.09 0.70 -14.67
C ARG A 509 -0.49 0.68 -13.21
N VAL A 510 0.49 0.52 -12.33
CA VAL A 510 0.29 0.28 -10.90
C VAL A 510 -0.38 1.49 -10.25
N ALA A 511 0.17 2.70 -10.43
CA ALA A 511 -0.44 3.91 -9.88
C ALA A 511 -1.88 4.12 -10.37
N THR A 512 -2.16 3.88 -11.66
CA THR A 512 -3.54 4.04 -12.16
C THR A 512 -4.49 3.04 -11.54
N LEU A 513 -4.13 1.75 -11.49
CA LEU A 513 -4.98 0.71 -10.90
C LEU A 513 -5.28 1.02 -9.43
N VAL A 514 -4.27 1.40 -8.66
CA VAL A 514 -4.41 1.75 -7.24
C VAL A 514 -5.25 3.02 -7.07
N ASN A 515 -4.92 4.12 -7.76
CA ASN A 515 -5.64 5.40 -7.64
C ASN A 515 -7.08 5.34 -8.15
N LEU A 516 -7.37 4.55 -9.18
CA LEU A 516 -8.74 4.29 -9.64
C LEU A 516 -9.59 3.63 -8.54
N THR A 517 -8.99 2.83 -7.67
CA THR A 517 -9.74 2.20 -6.57
C THR A 517 -10.15 3.21 -5.49
N PHE A 518 -9.38 4.29 -5.32
CA PHE A 518 -9.75 5.38 -4.42
C PHE A 518 -10.76 6.32 -5.10
N LEU A 519 -10.38 6.92 -6.23
CA LEU A 519 -11.18 7.95 -6.91
C LEU A 519 -12.41 7.41 -7.64
N GLY A 520 -12.24 6.27 -8.32
CA GLY A 520 -13.30 5.56 -9.02
C GLY A 520 -14.13 4.70 -8.07
N GLY A 521 -13.50 4.07 -7.09
CA GLY A 521 -14.18 3.28 -6.06
C GLY A 521 -15.16 4.10 -5.24
N ASP A 522 -14.80 5.32 -4.81
CA ASP A 522 -15.72 6.20 -4.08
C ASP A 522 -16.94 6.59 -4.94
N ARG A 523 -16.75 6.87 -6.23
CA ARG A 523 -17.86 7.13 -7.17
C ARG A 523 -18.72 5.89 -7.43
N ALA A 524 -18.10 4.72 -7.55
CA ALA A 524 -18.79 3.44 -7.73
C ALA A 524 -19.62 3.11 -6.49
N ASP A 525 -19.09 3.41 -5.30
CA ASP A 525 -19.75 3.21 -4.02
C ASP A 525 -20.99 4.11 -3.86
N GLU A 526 -20.87 5.40 -4.17
CA GLU A 526 -22.03 6.30 -4.20
C GLU A 526 -23.09 5.85 -5.21
N ARG A 527 -22.67 5.36 -6.38
CA ARG A 527 -23.60 4.80 -7.38
C ARG A 527 -24.27 3.52 -6.87
N ALA A 528 -23.53 2.66 -6.18
CA ALA A 528 -24.07 1.46 -5.56
C ALA A 528 -25.10 1.81 -4.48
N ALA A 529 -24.82 2.80 -3.63
CA ALA A 529 -25.77 3.30 -2.64
C ALA A 529 -27.04 3.88 -3.29
N ARG A 530 -26.91 4.70 -4.33
CA ARG A 530 -28.04 5.23 -5.11
C ARG A 530 -28.85 4.13 -5.80
N PHE A 531 -28.17 3.10 -6.33
CA PHE A 531 -28.84 1.96 -6.94
C PHE A 531 -29.73 1.24 -5.93
N VAL A 532 -29.23 0.99 -4.71
CA VAL A 532 -29.99 0.33 -3.63
C VAL A 532 -31.12 1.23 -3.06
N GLY A 533 -31.04 2.55 -3.26
CA GLY A 533 -32.07 3.52 -2.89
C GLY A 533 -31.70 4.47 -1.75
N HIS A 534 -30.42 4.57 -1.40
CA HIS A 534 -29.92 5.51 -0.40
C HIS A 534 -29.63 6.90 -1.00
N PRO A 535 -29.67 7.98 -0.19
CA PRO A 535 -29.34 9.33 -0.65
C PRO A 535 -27.88 9.45 -1.14
N ALA A 536 -27.61 10.47 -1.95
CA ALA A 536 -26.47 10.52 -2.87
C ALA A 536 -25.04 10.42 -2.27
N ARG A 537 -24.86 10.55 -0.95
CA ARG A 537 -23.55 10.52 -0.26
C ARG A 537 -23.36 9.33 0.69
N THR A 538 -24.27 8.38 0.71
CA THR A 538 -24.11 7.17 1.52
C THR A 538 -23.11 6.22 0.87
N ARG A 539 -22.31 5.53 1.70
CA ARG A 539 -21.40 4.45 1.27
C ARG A 539 -22.08 3.11 1.52
N PHE A 540 -21.97 2.18 0.59
CA PHE A 540 -22.63 0.86 0.62
C PHE A 540 -21.66 -0.31 0.39
N ILE A 541 -20.62 -0.16 -0.43
CA ILE A 541 -19.63 -1.20 -0.71
C ILE A 541 -18.85 -1.50 0.57
N PRO A 542 -18.78 -2.78 1.01
CA PRO A 542 -18.01 -3.19 2.18
C PRO A 542 -16.54 -2.75 2.09
N ASP A 543 -15.98 -2.27 3.20
CA ASP A 543 -14.59 -1.80 3.26
C ASP A 543 -13.61 -2.86 2.76
N GLY A 544 -13.81 -4.14 3.12
CA GLY A 544 -12.97 -5.24 2.65
C GLY A 544 -12.87 -5.33 1.12
N ILE A 545 -13.99 -5.13 0.41
CA ILE A 545 -14.00 -5.18 -1.06
C ILE A 545 -13.27 -3.96 -1.65
N ARG A 546 -13.50 -2.78 -1.06
CA ARG A 546 -12.81 -1.55 -1.47
C ARG A 546 -11.29 -1.68 -1.33
N ARG A 547 -10.83 -2.24 -0.21
CA ARG A 547 -9.40 -2.43 0.08
C ARG A 547 -8.79 -3.56 -0.73
N PHE A 548 -9.50 -4.68 -0.91
CA PHE A 548 -9.09 -5.74 -1.82
C PHE A 548 -8.79 -5.20 -3.21
N ALA A 549 -9.69 -4.37 -3.76
CA ALA A 549 -9.49 -3.74 -5.06
C ALA A 549 -8.24 -2.86 -5.13
N THR A 550 -7.81 -2.26 -4.00
CA THR A 550 -6.62 -1.41 -3.94
C THR A 550 -5.31 -2.19 -4.10
N TRP A 551 -5.16 -3.35 -3.47
CA TRP A 551 -3.89 -4.10 -3.49
C TRP A 551 -3.89 -5.32 -4.42
N ALA A 552 -5.04 -5.92 -4.74
CA ALA A 552 -5.11 -7.10 -5.61
C ALA A 552 -4.46 -6.88 -7.00
N PRO A 553 -4.58 -5.70 -7.65
CA PRO A 553 -3.91 -5.47 -8.93
C PRO A 553 -2.38 -5.49 -8.85
N LEU A 554 -1.79 -5.29 -7.66
CA LEU A 554 -0.35 -5.37 -7.42
C LEU A 554 0.16 -6.81 -7.42
N LEU A 555 -0.75 -7.79 -7.37
CA LEU A 555 -0.41 -9.20 -7.30
C LEU A 555 -0.36 -9.87 -8.68
N ILE A 556 -0.65 -9.13 -9.77
CA ILE A 556 -0.59 -9.68 -11.12
C ILE A 556 0.84 -10.19 -11.37
N PRO A 557 1.00 -11.47 -11.77
CA PRO A 557 2.33 -12.06 -11.98
C PRO A 557 3.14 -11.28 -13.02
N PHE A 558 4.46 -11.40 -12.96
CA PHE A 558 5.39 -10.83 -13.92
C PHE A 558 6.24 -11.92 -14.57
N TYR A 559 6.47 -11.78 -15.88
CA TYR A 559 7.25 -12.72 -16.68
C TYR A 559 8.73 -12.64 -16.32
N ILE A 560 9.30 -13.77 -15.90
CA ILE A 560 10.74 -13.96 -15.76
C ILE A 560 11.09 -15.32 -16.38
N PRO A 561 11.91 -15.36 -17.46
CA PRO A 561 12.34 -16.61 -18.06
C PRO A 561 13.12 -17.48 -17.07
N ARG A 562 13.04 -18.80 -17.24
CA ARG A 562 13.68 -19.79 -16.37
C ARG A 562 14.46 -20.81 -17.20
N GLY A 563 15.38 -21.51 -16.54
CA GLY A 563 16.20 -22.55 -17.19
C GLY A 563 17.04 -21.97 -18.34
N SER A 564 17.09 -22.69 -19.45
CA SER A 564 17.90 -22.32 -20.62
C SER A 564 17.56 -20.95 -21.21
N GLU A 565 16.32 -20.48 -21.07
CA GLU A 565 15.93 -19.14 -21.53
C GLU A 565 16.53 -18.03 -20.67
N TRP A 566 16.71 -18.28 -19.36
CA TRP A 566 17.43 -17.35 -18.49
C TRP A 566 18.88 -17.24 -18.93
N ASP A 567 19.56 -18.37 -19.15
CA ASP A 567 20.96 -18.40 -19.59
C ASP A 567 21.13 -17.71 -20.95
N THR A 568 20.18 -17.96 -21.87
CA THR A 568 20.14 -17.29 -23.18
C THR A 568 19.99 -15.78 -23.02
N ALA A 569 19.05 -15.32 -22.18
CA ALA A 569 18.83 -13.90 -21.96
C ALA A 569 20.02 -13.22 -21.28
N TRP A 570 20.63 -13.88 -20.30
CA TRP A 570 21.78 -13.37 -19.56
C TRP A 570 23.01 -13.22 -20.47
N ASN A 571 23.41 -14.29 -21.15
CA ASN A 571 24.57 -14.32 -22.04
C ASN A 571 24.38 -13.34 -23.21
N SER A 572 23.17 -13.27 -23.78
CA SER A 572 22.87 -12.32 -24.85
C SER A 572 22.95 -10.87 -24.35
N ALA A 573 22.50 -10.59 -23.12
CA ALA A 573 22.58 -9.24 -22.55
C ALA A 573 24.03 -8.83 -22.27
N GLU A 574 24.89 -9.74 -21.84
CA GLU A 574 26.34 -9.49 -21.72
C GLU A 574 26.97 -9.21 -23.07
N HIS A 575 26.66 -10.01 -24.08
CA HIS A 575 27.15 -9.80 -25.44
C HIS A 575 26.71 -8.44 -26.00
N ILE A 576 25.43 -8.06 -25.82
CA ILE A 576 24.93 -6.75 -26.26
C ILE A 576 25.70 -5.61 -25.59
N ARG A 577 25.98 -5.73 -24.29
CA ARG A 577 26.74 -4.73 -23.54
C ARG A 577 28.20 -4.64 -23.98
N ALA A 578 28.81 -5.75 -24.41
CA ALA A 578 30.18 -5.80 -24.86
C ALA A 578 30.37 -5.33 -26.31
N ALA A 579 29.50 -5.78 -27.22
CA ALA A 579 29.66 -5.59 -28.66
C ALA A 579 28.83 -4.44 -29.25
N GLY A 580 27.83 -3.92 -28.52
CA GLY A 580 26.95 -2.86 -28.99
C GLY A 580 26.21 -3.17 -30.31
N PRO A 581 25.65 -4.37 -30.51
CA PRO A 581 24.94 -4.72 -31.73
C PRO A 581 23.66 -3.86 -31.92
N PRO A 582 23.09 -3.83 -33.13
CA PRO A 582 21.81 -3.16 -33.38
C PRO A 582 20.71 -3.62 -32.42
N ILE A 583 19.84 -2.69 -32.04
CA ILE A 583 18.72 -2.97 -31.12
C ILE A 583 17.80 -4.03 -31.75
N ALA A 584 17.51 -5.08 -31.01
CA ALA A 584 16.65 -6.17 -31.47
C ALA A 584 15.25 -5.67 -31.89
N THR A 585 14.71 -6.23 -32.97
CA THR A 585 13.41 -5.82 -33.53
C THR A 585 12.26 -5.82 -32.50
N PRO A 586 12.14 -6.80 -31.58
CA PRO A 586 11.14 -6.74 -30.51
C PRO A 586 11.26 -5.49 -29.62
N VAL A 587 12.48 -5.06 -29.28
CA VAL A 587 12.71 -3.83 -28.51
C VAL A 587 12.33 -2.59 -29.33
N VAL A 588 12.64 -2.57 -30.62
CA VAL A 588 12.22 -1.49 -31.53
C VAL A 588 10.68 -1.43 -31.64
N SER A 589 10.01 -2.58 -31.72
CA SER A 589 8.54 -2.64 -31.77
C SER A 589 7.90 -2.08 -30.50
N LEU A 590 8.51 -2.32 -29.33
CA LEU A 590 8.06 -1.75 -28.07
C LEU A 590 8.30 -0.23 -28.02
N LEU A 591 9.44 0.25 -28.52
CA LEU A 591 9.70 1.70 -28.65
C LEU A 591 8.67 2.38 -29.56
N ALA A 592 8.30 1.75 -30.66
CA ALA A 592 7.23 2.24 -31.54
C ALA A 592 5.89 2.31 -30.80
N ALA A 593 5.56 1.29 -29.99
CA ALA A 593 4.36 1.31 -29.15
C ALA A 593 4.36 2.48 -28.15
N TYR A 594 5.50 2.77 -27.51
CA TYR A 594 5.65 3.96 -26.65
C TYR A 594 5.51 5.27 -27.41
N ALA A 595 6.10 5.38 -28.60
CA ALA A 595 5.99 6.58 -29.44
C ALA A 595 4.54 6.83 -29.87
N VAL A 596 3.82 5.79 -30.30
CA VAL A 596 2.39 5.86 -30.65
C VAL A 596 1.55 6.23 -29.43
N ALA A 597 1.78 5.58 -28.28
CA ALA A 597 1.06 5.89 -27.04
C ALA A 597 1.28 7.35 -26.61
N GLY A 598 2.52 7.85 -26.67
CA GLY A 598 2.85 9.24 -26.39
C GLY A 598 2.15 10.22 -27.35
N PHE A 599 2.19 9.94 -28.66
CA PHE A 599 1.51 10.75 -29.67
C PHE A 599 -0.01 10.81 -29.44
N LEU A 600 -0.64 9.65 -29.20
CA LEU A 600 -2.08 9.57 -28.90
C LEU A 600 -2.42 10.30 -27.59
N ALA A 601 -1.59 10.19 -26.56
CA ALA A 601 -1.76 10.90 -25.30
C ALA A 601 -1.68 12.43 -25.50
N CYS A 602 -0.73 12.91 -26.32
CA CYS A 602 -0.63 14.33 -26.66
C CYS A 602 -1.87 14.82 -27.43
N LEU A 603 -2.33 14.08 -28.43
CA LEU A 603 -3.55 14.41 -29.16
C LEU A 603 -4.78 14.45 -28.24
N ALA A 604 -4.93 13.46 -27.36
CA ALA A 604 -5.99 13.41 -26.38
C ALA A 604 -5.91 14.60 -25.42
N ALA A 605 -4.73 14.92 -24.90
CA ALA A 605 -4.52 16.06 -24.02
C ALA A 605 -4.89 17.39 -24.68
N ILE A 606 -4.50 17.60 -25.95
CA ILE A 606 -4.88 18.80 -26.72
C ILE A 606 -6.40 18.89 -26.93
N ARG A 607 -7.04 17.78 -27.31
CA ARG A 607 -8.50 17.69 -27.49
C ARG A 607 -9.24 17.99 -26.19
N ILE A 608 -8.81 17.36 -25.10
CA ILE A 608 -9.37 17.55 -23.76
C ILE A 608 -9.20 18.99 -23.31
N ALA A 609 -8.00 19.57 -23.47
CA ALA A 609 -7.74 20.95 -23.09
C ALA A 609 -8.64 21.93 -23.84
N LYS A 610 -8.79 21.77 -25.17
CA LYS A 610 -9.70 22.60 -25.97
C LYS A 610 -11.16 22.46 -25.52
N TYR A 611 -11.61 21.24 -25.26
CA TYR A 611 -13.02 20.98 -24.93
C TYR A 611 -13.39 21.36 -23.49
N TRP A 612 -12.48 21.17 -22.52
CA TRP A 612 -12.75 21.48 -21.11
C TRP A 612 -12.42 22.92 -20.74
N ASP A 613 -11.48 23.60 -21.41
CA ASP A 613 -11.25 25.04 -21.17
C ASP A 613 -12.39 25.91 -21.70
N GLN A 614 -13.21 25.41 -22.63
CA GLN A 614 -14.46 26.05 -23.07
C GLN A 614 -15.59 25.97 -22.02
N ARG A 615 -15.51 25.05 -21.07
CA ARG A 615 -16.49 24.85 -19.99
C ARG A 615 -16.03 25.47 -18.67
N ARG A 616 -15.36 26.63 -18.71
CA ARG A 616 -15.07 27.39 -17.49
C ARG A 616 -16.40 27.63 -16.76
N PRO A 617 -16.54 27.19 -15.49
CA PRO A 617 -17.56 27.78 -14.64
C PRO A 617 -17.28 29.28 -14.65
N ALA A 618 -18.29 30.09 -14.99
CA ALA A 618 -18.17 31.53 -14.81
C ALA A 618 -17.72 31.77 -13.36
N ALA A 619 -16.72 32.63 -13.15
CA ALA A 619 -16.35 33.03 -11.81
C ALA A 619 -17.64 33.46 -11.09
N PRO A 620 -17.91 32.93 -9.89
CA PRO A 620 -19.16 33.23 -9.20
C PRO A 620 -19.29 34.75 -9.08
N PRO A 621 -20.47 35.31 -9.38
CA PRO A 621 -20.66 36.75 -9.37
C PRO A 621 -20.35 37.29 -7.96
N ARG A 622 -19.52 38.34 -7.91
CA ARG A 622 -19.15 38.97 -6.64
C ARG A 622 -20.40 39.52 -5.96
N LEU A 623 -20.54 39.29 -4.66
CA LEU A 623 -21.63 39.89 -3.88
C LEU A 623 -21.54 41.41 -3.94
N ALA A 624 -22.70 42.07 -4.12
CA ALA A 624 -22.78 43.53 -4.07
C ALA A 624 -22.43 44.03 -2.66
N GLY A 625 -21.52 45.00 -2.55
CA GLY A 625 -21.13 45.63 -1.27
C GLY A 625 -19.91 45.04 -0.56
N VAL A 626 -19.14 44.15 -1.20
CA VAL A 626 -17.88 43.64 -0.61
C VAL A 626 -16.89 44.81 -0.40
N PRO A 627 -16.32 44.97 0.81
CA PRO A 627 -15.35 46.02 1.10
C PRO A 627 -14.16 46.00 0.12
N PRO A 628 -13.65 47.16 -0.35
CA PRO A 628 -12.53 47.23 -1.29
C PRO A 628 -11.27 46.47 -0.83
N ALA A 629 -11.02 46.41 0.47
CA ALA A 629 -9.91 45.67 1.07
C ALA A 629 -10.02 44.13 0.91
N LEU A 630 -11.24 43.59 0.83
CA LEU A 630 -11.51 42.18 0.52
C LEU A 630 -11.58 41.93 -0.99
N ALA A 631 -11.99 42.94 -1.77
CA ALA A 631 -11.98 42.90 -3.23
C ALA A 631 -10.57 42.94 -3.85
N GLN A 632 -9.60 43.50 -3.12
CA GLN A 632 -8.16 43.51 -3.45
C GLN A 632 -7.38 42.43 -2.69
N GLY A 633 -8.04 41.65 -1.82
CA GLY A 633 -7.44 40.59 -1.02
C GLY A 633 -7.19 39.31 -1.82
N PRO A 634 -6.54 38.29 -1.20
CA PRO A 634 -6.30 37.00 -1.84
C PRO A 634 -7.61 36.33 -2.30
N GLU A 635 -7.56 35.55 -3.39
CA GLU A 635 -8.71 34.82 -3.96
C GLU A 635 -9.40 33.86 -2.96
N GLN A 636 -8.76 33.60 -1.81
CA GLN A 636 -9.29 32.79 -0.73
C GLN A 636 -8.76 33.31 0.62
N PHE A 637 -9.68 33.69 1.49
CA PHE A 637 -9.41 34.09 2.87
C PHE A 637 -9.50 32.86 3.78
N SER A 638 -8.41 32.50 4.46
CA SER A 638 -8.32 31.33 5.33
C SER A 638 -7.95 31.73 6.75
N LEU A 639 -8.76 31.34 7.73
CA LEU A 639 -8.51 31.52 9.15
C LEU A 639 -8.62 30.18 9.88
N SER A 640 -7.64 29.80 10.69
CA SER A 640 -7.68 28.54 11.46
C SER A 640 -6.99 28.70 12.81
N ASN A 641 -7.58 28.11 13.85
CA ASN A 641 -6.99 28.04 15.19
C ASN A 641 -6.60 26.60 15.60
N GLY A 642 -6.59 25.66 14.65
CA GLY A 642 -6.29 24.24 14.90
C GLY A 642 -7.47 23.40 15.41
N LEU A 643 -8.56 24.03 15.85
CA LEU A 643 -9.82 23.36 16.25
C LEU A 643 -10.96 23.67 15.27
N ILE A 644 -10.98 24.88 14.71
CA ILE A 644 -11.91 25.36 13.70
C ILE A 644 -11.11 26.07 12.61
N GLY A 645 -11.45 25.79 11.36
CA GLY A 645 -10.98 26.51 10.19
C GLY A 645 -12.15 27.15 9.44
N LEU A 646 -11.93 28.31 8.84
CA LEU A 646 -12.85 29.05 8.00
C LEU A 646 -12.13 29.35 6.69
N GLU A 647 -12.70 28.93 5.58
CA GLU A 647 -12.26 29.34 4.25
C GLU A 647 -13.40 30.11 3.58
N LEU A 648 -13.11 31.30 3.07
CA LEU A 648 -14.05 32.23 2.45
C LEU A 648 -13.50 32.69 1.10
N THR A 649 -14.32 32.66 0.08
CA THR A 649 -14.04 33.19 -1.25
C THR A 649 -14.68 34.59 -1.44
N PRO A 650 -14.19 35.41 -2.38
CA PRO A 650 -14.67 36.79 -2.62
C PRO A 650 -16.15 36.94 -2.99
N ASP A 651 -16.81 35.85 -3.36
CA ASP A 651 -18.24 35.74 -3.62
C ASP A 651 -19.08 35.48 -2.35
N GLY A 652 -18.45 35.46 -1.17
CA GLY A 652 -19.07 35.17 0.13
C GLY A 652 -19.41 33.70 0.35
N CYS A 653 -19.08 32.84 -0.61
CA CYS A 653 -19.11 31.41 -0.39
C CYS A 653 -17.94 31.02 0.52
N GLY A 654 -18.15 30.04 1.37
CA GLY A 654 -17.12 29.61 2.29
C GLY A 654 -17.58 28.39 3.03
N TYR A 655 -16.64 27.69 3.62
CA TYR A 655 -16.99 26.65 4.56
C TYR A 655 -16.21 26.78 5.86
N THR A 656 -16.94 26.59 6.94
CA THR A 656 -16.37 26.42 8.26
C THR A 656 -16.16 24.93 8.46
N ARG A 657 -14.94 24.54 8.76
CA ARG A 657 -14.56 23.18 9.13
C ARG A 657 -14.29 23.09 10.61
N LEU A 658 -14.87 22.09 11.27
CA LEU A 658 -14.49 21.74 12.64
C LEU A 658 -13.46 20.61 12.58
N TYR A 659 -12.26 20.86 13.11
CA TYR A 659 -11.23 19.86 13.34
C TYR A 659 -11.50 19.20 14.69
N ASN A 660 -12.19 18.07 14.66
CA ASN A 660 -12.48 17.34 15.89
C ASN A 660 -11.27 16.48 16.28
N THR A 661 -10.51 16.89 17.30
CA THR A 661 -9.41 16.10 17.86
C THR A 661 -9.86 14.73 18.41
N ALA A 662 -11.15 14.52 18.69
CA ALA A 662 -11.72 13.26 19.19
C ALA A 662 -12.20 12.30 18.08
N ARG A 663 -12.45 12.78 16.85
CA ARG A 663 -12.75 11.92 15.69
C ARG A 663 -11.64 12.11 14.67
N LYS A 664 -10.81 11.08 14.49
CA LYS A 664 -9.74 10.99 13.47
C LYS A 664 -10.29 10.99 12.02
N GLY A 665 -11.27 11.83 11.71
CA GLY A 665 -11.95 11.93 10.42
C GLY A 665 -11.66 13.23 9.69
N ASN A 666 -12.16 13.31 8.45
CA ASN A 666 -12.07 14.53 7.64
C ASN A 666 -12.81 15.70 8.32
N PRO A 667 -12.33 16.94 8.12
CA PRO A 667 -13.00 18.14 8.63
C PRO A 667 -14.48 18.12 8.25
N ILE A 668 -15.35 18.35 9.24
CA ILE A 668 -16.79 18.44 9.02
C ILE A 668 -17.10 19.88 8.61
N ASP A 669 -17.59 20.03 7.38
CA ASP A 669 -18.18 21.27 6.88
C ASP A 669 -19.51 21.51 7.62
N ILE A 670 -19.51 22.47 8.54
CA ILE A 670 -20.68 22.82 9.37
C ILE A 670 -21.57 23.89 8.72
N THR A 671 -21.24 24.31 7.50
CA THR A 671 -21.86 25.44 6.79
C THR A 671 -22.75 25.02 5.62
N ARG A 672 -22.78 23.74 5.24
CA ARG A 672 -23.72 23.28 4.21
C ARG A 672 -25.16 23.38 4.70
N ARG A 673 -25.92 24.28 4.06
CA ARG A 673 -27.36 24.04 3.83
C ARG A 673 -27.49 22.66 3.17
N PRO A 674 -28.48 21.84 3.57
CA PRO A 674 -28.79 20.61 2.83
C PRO A 674 -29.03 20.99 1.37
N ALA A 675 -28.30 20.35 0.46
CA ALA A 675 -28.45 20.54 -0.97
C ALA A 675 -29.80 19.99 -1.45
#